data_AF-F0ZI50-F1
#
_entry.id   AF-F0ZI50-F1
#
_cell.length_a   1.000
_cell.length_b   1.000
_cell.length_c   1.000
_cell.angle_alpha   90.00
_cell.angle_beta   90.00
_cell.angle_gamma   90.00
#
_symmetry.space_group_name_H-M   'P 1'
#
loop_
_entity.id
_entity.type
_entity.pdbx_description
1 polymer ?
#
loop_
_entity_poly.entity_id
_entity_poly.type
_entity_poly.pdbx_seq_one_letter_code
_entity_poly.pdbx_strand_id
1 'polypeptide(L)'
;MPLPLTARKSLRDNEEHLNKSLESIKTSLAGVEWTINFDWDTLFDKLDASTQKNVGETFYKNLSPNIAKCIAEACKDDLTREALIEANCSKMVNVMINPDPKNTVYWKYQFDGGNLNLLFRSNCANINDAAHFKLFKIIPSEGTYSLGTRLNLKNNQEKFDLAFEKLKDITRRDWSFDESSLEATYPAIDDSSKESYGDTLSQLLDAMVKNIEKRCKDEVTCEAFSEATSNGKIVFRNDPKQKTYWSWAFQNSDLVITFSRLVNVNDNAHFDFVKVLPVPGVFSLATRLNIKENQEKINTQYERMKKITSMDWSYDESSLEEIYPTIDDSSKARLGDTFAEIIKVSVDNIEKRCKDETTLEAFVEATANAKFVFRFDAKQKNYWSWSFPSNDLVITFSRLVNVNDNAHYDFVKVLPVPGVFSLATRLNIKENQEKINTQFERLKKITNVDWSYDESAIEQIYPTFDETTKIRIGDTLSEIIKASVDNIEKRCKNDMTLEAFMESTPNAKFVIRKNEKQGTYWSWDFNGGDLNLTFKNLVNINDNAHFDFVKILPVPGVLSLAAKLNLKENQEKVTEYLEKVKNITKVDFSIEESCYEDIYPSLDDSSKARIGDSFADVTKAVTENIVKRCADEMVMEAFLEMVPNYKIVYRCEPKQSTCWDWKFNEGNLVVSFSKLVNVNDNAHFNFEKLL
;
A
#
# COMPACT_ATOMS: atom_id res chain seq x y z
N MET A 1 6.20 -15.35 99.19
CA MET A 1 5.83 -16.12 100.42
C MET A 1 6.57 -17.44 100.31
N PRO A 2 7.28 -17.99 101.34
CA PRO A 2 8.09 -19.19 101.11
C PRO A 2 7.20 -20.35 100.65
N LEU A 3 7.54 -20.94 99.49
CA LEU A 3 6.77 -22.01 98.86
C LEU A 3 6.41 -23.14 99.85
N PRO A 4 5.22 -23.76 99.73
CA PRO A 4 4.85 -24.92 100.55
C PRO A 4 5.89 -26.04 100.50
N LEU A 5 6.00 -26.82 101.59
CA LEU A 5 7.00 -27.90 101.70
C LEU A 5 6.91 -28.92 100.56
N THR A 6 5.70 -29.24 100.11
CA THR A 6 5.44 -30.15 98.98
C THR A 6 6.00 -29.60 97.66
N ALA A 7 5.81 -28.31 97.40
CA ALA A 7 6.35 -27.63 96.22
C ALA A 7 7.88 -27.56 96.27
N ARG A 8 8.46 -27.20 97.42
CA ARG A 8 9.92 -27.18 97.62
C ARG A 8 10.55 -28.56 97.41
N LYS A 9 9.92 -29.62 97.93
CA LYS A 9 10.36 -31.00 97.71
C LYS A 9 10.28 -31.38 96.23
N SER A 10 9.18 -31.05 95.55
CA SER A 10 9.01 -31.32 94.11
C SER A 10 10.09 -30.64 93.25
N LEU A 11 10.41 -29.37 93.52
CA LEU A 11 11.48 -28.64 92.82
C LEU A 11 12.85 -29.30 93.02
N ARG A 12 13.21 -29.60 94.28
CA ARG A 12 14.48 -30.25 94.61
C ARG A 12 14.61 -31.64 93.98
N ASP A 13 13.55 -32.46 94.04
CA ASP A 13 13.56 -33.82 93.52
C ASP A 13 13.66 -33.85 91.98
N ASN A 14 13.40 -32.73 91.28
CA ASN A 14 13.52 -32.61 89.82
C ASN A 14 14.63 -31.65 89.33
N GLU A 15 15.47 -31.14 90.23
CA GLU A 15 16.53 -30.16 89.93
C GLU A 15 17.54 -30.66 88.89
N GLU A 16 17.81 -31.98 88.89
CA GLU A 16 18.67 -32.62 87.89
C GLU A 16 18.17 -32.41 86.45
N HIS A 17 16.85 -32.40 86.23
CA HIS A 17 16.27 -32.18 84.90
C HIS A 17 16.43 -30.73 84.43
N LEU A 18 16.33 -29.76 85.35
CA LEU A 18 16.62 -28.37 85.05
C LEU A 18 18.09 -28.21 84.65
N ASN A 19 19.02 -28.74 85.45
CA ASN A 19 20.46 -28.65 85.18
C ASN A 19 20.85 -29.31 83.84
N LYS A 20 20.28 -30.48 83.52
CA LYS A 20 20.46 -31.12 82.20
C LYS A 20 19.95 -30.26 81.05
N SER A 21 18.83 -29.57 81.25
CA SER A 21 18.26 -28.67 80.24
C SER A 21 19.14 -27.43 80.04
N LEU A 22 19.65 -26.84 81.13
CA LEU A 22 20.58 -25.71 81.07
C LEU A 22 21.90 -26.08 80.38
N GLU A 23 22.45 -27.27 80.67
CA GLU A 23 23.67 -27.74 80.01
C GLU A 23 23.45 -28.01 78.51
N SER A 24 22.25 -28.52 78.15
CA SER A 24 21.86 -28.66 76.75
C SER A 24 21.78 -27.30 76.05
N ILE A 25 21.19 -26.28 76.71
CA ILE A 25 21.11 -24.91 76.17
C ILE A 25 22.52 -24.34 75.97
N LYS A 26 23.39 -24.45 76.99
CA LYS A 26 24.79 -24.01 76.93
C LYS A 26 25.54 -24.65 75.77
N THR A 27 25.36 -25.96 75.58
CA THR A 27 25.97 -26.70 74.47
C THR A 27 25.48 -26.18 73.12
N SER A 28 24.16 -26.00 72.96
CA SER A 28 23.57 -25.48 71.71
C SER A 28 23.98 -24.04 71.38
N LEU A 29 24.23 -23.22 72.40
CA LEU A 29 24.67 -21.83 72.25
C LEU A 29 26.21 -21.67 72.23
N ALA A 30 26.93 -22.72 71.83
CA ALA A 30 28.39 -22.71 71.72
C ALA A 30 29.12 -22.27 73.00
N GLY A 31 28.60 -22.65 74.17
CA GLY A 31 29.20 -22.38 75.48
C GLY A 31 28.64 -21.15 76.20
N VAL A 32 27.73 -20.38 75.59
CA VAL A 32 27.08 -19.25 76.26
C VAL A 32 26.09 -19.77 77.31
N GLU A 33 26.33 -19.41 78.57
CA GLU A 33 25.48 -19.83 79.70
C GLU A 33 24.21 -18.98 79.77
N TRP A 34 23.07 -19.65 79.63
CA TRP A 34 21.75 -19.06 79.89
C TRP A 34 21.13 -19.68 81.14
N THR A 35 20.21 -18.95 81.76
CA THR A 35 19.39 -19.43 82.87
C THR A 35 17.92 -19.49 82.46
N ILE A 36 17.14 -20.40 83.06
CA ILE A 36 15.69 -20.39 82.97
C ILE A 36 15.17 -19.85 84.29
N ASN A 37 14.54 -18.69 84.23
CA ASN A 37 14.02 -17.99 85.40
C ASN A 37 12.54 -18.30 85.59
N PHE A 38 12.22 -18.86 86.75
CA PHE A 38 10.86 -19.07 87.23
C PHE A 38 10.64 -18.17 88.43
N ASP A 39 9.87 -17.09 88.26
CA ASP A 39 9.45 -16.23 89.37
C ASP A 39 8.35 -16.95 90.18
N TRP A 40 8.78 -17.85 91.06
CA TRP A 40 7.86 -18.67 91.84
C TRP A 40 6.98 -17.86 92.79
N ASP A 41 7.43 -16.70 93.26
CA ASP A 41 6.63 -15.81 94.11
C ASP A 41 5.41 -15.28 93.34
N THR A 42 5.54 -15.04 92.03
CA THR A 42 4.44 -14.58 91.18
C THR A 42 3.66 -15.71 90.50
N LEU A 43 4.34 -16.81 90.15
CA LEU A 43 3.75 -17.91 89.39
C LEU A 43 2.89 -18.82 90.26
N PHE A 44 3.36 -19.18 91.46
CA PHE A 44 2.78 -20.27 92.25
C PHE A 44 1.29 -20.08 92.54
N ASP A 45 0.89 -18.88 92.95
CA ASP A 45 -0.50 -18.55 93.32
C ASP A 45 -1.46 -18.53 92.12
N LYS A 46 -0.95 -18.52 90.89
CA LYS A 46 -1.74 -18.46 89.66
C LYS A 46 -1.87 -19.82 88.95
N LEU A 47 -1.23 -20.86 89.48
CA LEU A 47 -1.30 -22.23 88.96
C LEU A 47 -2.51 -22.98 89.53
N ASP A 48 -2.98 -24.00 88.82
CA ASP A 48 -4.02 -24.89 89.34
C ASP A 48 -3.48 -25.79 90.47
N ALA A 49 -4.39 -26.31 91.30
CA ALA A 49 -4.04 -27.09 92.49
C ALA A 49 -3.25 -28.38 92.20
N SER A 50 -3.39 -28.97 91.00
CA SER A 50 -2.62 -30.15 90.60
C SER A 50 -1.19 -29.75 90.27
N THR A 51 -1.02 -28.71 89.47
CA THR A 51 0.29 -28.16 89.11
C THR A 51 1.04 -27.63 90.32
N GLN A 52 0.37 -26.97 91.28
CA GLN A 52 0.99 -26.50 92.54
C GLN A 52 1.63 -27.62 93.37
N LYS A 53 1.09 -28.84 93.33
CA LYS A 53 1.66 -30.00 94.06
C LYS A 53 2.86 -30.61 93.35
N ASN A 54 2.95 -30.45 92.02
CA ASN A 54 3.92 -31.11 91.15
C ASN A 54 4.76 -30.11 90.34
N VAL A 55 5.00 -28.91 90.87
CA VAL A 55 5.67 -27.81 90.13
C VAL A 55 7.04 -28.20 89.55
N GLY A 56 7.83 -29.01 90.25
CA GLY A 56 9.13 -29.49 89.74
C GLY A 56 8.97 -30.48 88.59
N GLU A 57 7.96 -31.34 88.62
CA GLU A 57 7.70 -32.25 87.50
C GLU A 57 7.19 -31.49 86.27
N THR A 58 6.25 -30.56 86.46
CA THR A 58 5.71 -29.76 85.35
C THR A 58 6.77 -28.85 84.72
N PHE A 59 7.49 -28.07 85.53
CA PHE A 59 8.38 -27.04 85.00
C PHE A 59 9.82 -27.55 84.79
N TYR A 60 10.42 -28.29 85.73
CA TYR A 60 11.82 -28.72 85.59
C TYR A 60 11.96 -29.98 84.74
N LYS A 61 11.08 -30.97 84.92
CA LYS A 61 11.17 -32.25 84.19
C LYS A 61 10.49 -32.21 82.82
N ASN A 62 9.36 -31.53 82.67
CA ASN A 62 8.61 -31.52 81.41
C ASN A 62 8.82 -30.24 80.57
N LEU A 63 8.80 -29.05 81.17
CA LEU A 63 8.95 -27.81 80.40
C LEU A 63 10.40 -27.49 80.04
N SER A 64 11.33 -27.51 80.99
CA SER A 64 12.73 -27.13 80.73
C SER A 64 13.38 -27.93 79.58
N PRO A 65 13.16 -29.26 79.42
CA PRO A 65 13.67 -29.98 78.26
C PRO A 65 13.04 -29.54 76.95
N ASN A 66 11.76 -29.13 76.96
CA ASN A 66 11.08 -28.61 75.78
C ASN A 66 11.61 -27.20 75.40
N ILE A 67 11.92 -26.34 76.39
CA ILE A 67 12.62 -25.07 76.16
C ILE A 67 14.00 -25.33 75.54
N ALA A 68 14.78 -26.23 76.16
CA ALA A 68 16.10 -26.59 75.66
C ALA A 68 16.05 -27.14 74.24
N LYS A 69 15.06 -27.98 73.93
CA LYS A 69 14.83 -28.52 72.58
C LYS A 69 14.48 -27.42 71.56
N CYS A 70 13.65 -26.44 71.94
CA CYS A 70 13.31 -25.32 71.06
C CYS A 70 14.54 -24.47 70.73
N ILE A 71 15.35 -24.14 71.73
CA ILE A 71 16.61 -23.40 71.56
C ILE A 71 17.59 -24.22 70.72
N ALA A 72 17.76 -25.51 71.02
CA ALA A 72 18.65 -26.40 70.28
C ALA A 72 18.26 -26.49 68.80
N GLU A 73 16.97 -26.57 68.49
CA GLU A 73 16.46 -26.58 67.11
C GLU A 73 16.78 -25.28 66.38
N ALA A 74 16.58 -24.13 67.04
CA ALA A 74 16.93 -22.83 66.47
C ALA A 74 18.44 -22.67 66.25
N CYS A 75 19.27 -23.28 67.10
CA CYS A 75 20.73 -23.18 67.03
C CYS A 75 21.39 -24.11 66.01
N LYS A 76 20.63 -24.95 65.28
CA LYS A 76 21.16 -25.79 64.20
C LYS A 76 21.73 -24.98 63.05
N ASP A 77 21.20 -23.78 62.81
CA ASP A 77 21.75 -22.83 61.86
C ASP A 77 22.53 -21.75 62.60
N ASP A 78 23.76 -21.49 62.14
CA ASP A 78 24.69 -20.55 62.79
C ASP A 78 24.15 -19.11 62.82
N LEU A 79 23.46 -18.67 61.76
CA LEU A 79 22.91 -17.32 61.67
C LEU A 79 21.78 -17.13 62.70
N THR A 80 20.92 -18.15 62.83
CA THR A 80 19.86 -18.13 63.85
C THR A 80 20.44 -18.19 65.26
N ARG A 81 21.49 -18.99 65.49
CA ARG A 81 22.17 -19.07 66.78
C ARG A 81 22.77 -17.73 67.19
N GLU A 82 23.50 -17.07 66.29
CA GLU A 82 24.13 -15.77 66.55
C GLU A 82 23.09 -14.70 66.86
N ALA A 83 22.04 -14.59 66.02
CA ALA A 83 20.95 -13.64 66.24
C ALA A 83 20.18 -13.92 67.54
N LEU A 84 20.01 -15.19 67.91
CA LEU A 84 19.35 -15.59 69.15
C LEU A 84 20.17 -15.17 70.39
N ILE A 85 21.49 -15.34 70.35
CA ILE A 85 22.42 -14.94 71.42
C ILE A 85 22.41 -13.42 71.57
N GLU A 86 22.44 -12.68 70.47
CA GLU A 86 22.42 -11.22 70.46
C GLU A 86 21.10 -10.65 70.98
N ALA A 87 19.97 -11.21 70.53
CA ALA A 87 18.64 -10.75 70.94
C ALA A 87 18.35 -11.00 72.44
N ASN A 88 18.90 -12.08 73.02
CA ASN A 88 18.75 -12.40 74.43
C ASN A 88 19.96 -11.94 75.25
N CYS A 89 20.25 -10.64 75.25
CA CYS A 89 21.43 -10.08 75.92
C CYS A 89 21.44 -10.31 77.45
N SER A 90 20.28 -10.54 78.07
CA SER A 90 20.17 -10.89 79.49
C SER A 90 20.56 -12.34 79.81
N LYS A 91 20.72 -13.19 78.79
CA LYS A 91 21.02 -14.62 78.92
C LYS A 91 20.00 -15.36 79.80
N MET A 92 18.74 -14.94 79.75
CA MET A 92 17.68 -15.46 80.60
C MET A 92 16.44 -15.83 79.77
N VAL A 93 15.85 -16.98 80.09
CA VAL A 93 14.52 -17.35 79.61
C VAL A 93 13.53 -17.14 80.75
N ASN A 94 12.70 -16.11 80.69
CA ASN A 94 11.69 -15.86 81.71
C ASN A 94 10.43 -16.65 81.39
N VAL A 95 10.01 -17.52 82.32
CA VAL A 95 8.74 -18.24 82.19
C VAL A 95 7.67 -17.45 82.94
N MET A 96 6.65 -16.98 82.24
CA MET A 96 5.65 -16.06 82.79
C MET A 96 4.23 -16.43 82.33
N ILE A 97 3.24 -16.14 83.17
CA ILE A 97 1.84 -16.31 82.76
C ILE A 97 1.48 -15.19 81.79
N ASN A 98 0.86 -15.55 80.66
CA ASN A 98 0.41 -14.59 79.66
C ASN A 98 -0.68 -13.69 80.26
N PRO A 99 -0.48 -12.36 80.36
CA PRO A 99 -1.49 -11.46 80.90
C PRO A 99 -2.63 -11.16 79.93
N ASP A 100 -2.52 -11.54 78.65
CA ASP A 100 -3.54 -11.26 77.63
C ASP A 100 -4.75 -12.20 77.78
N PRO A 101 -5.94 -11.66 78.18
CA PRO A 101 -7.14 -12.47 78.35
C PRO A 101 -7.69 -13.04 77.02
N LYS A 102 -7.25 -12.52 75.86
CA LYS A 102 -7.65 -12.98 74.53
C LYS A 102 -6.72 -14.04 73.94
N ASN A 103 -5.58 -14.33 74.59
CA ASN A 103 -4.63 -15.30 74.07
C ASN A 103 -5.25 -16.71 74.02
N THR A 104 -5.29 -17.31 72.84
CA THR A 104 -5.81 -18.66 72.59
C THR A 104 -4.73 -19.75 72.64
N VAL A 105 -3.45 -19.38 72.66
CA VAL A 105 -2.31 -20.30 72.57
C VAL A 105 -1.81 -20.70 73.97
N TYR A 106 -1.48 -21.96 74.19
CA TYR A 106 -0.99 -22.45 75.49
C TYR A 106 0.42 -21.95 75.83
N TRP A 107 1.31 -21.88 74.85
CA TRP A 107 2.72 -21.47 74.98
C TRP A 107 3.11 -20.53 73.85
N LYS A 108 3.76 -19.41 74.16
CA LYS A 108 4.18 -18.40 73.19
C LYS A 108 5.52 -17.81 73.60
N TYR A 109 6.51 -17.86 72.72
CA TYR A 109 7.74 -17.10 72.91
C TYR A 109 7.58 -15.65 72.43
N GLN A 110 8.25 -14.73 73.09
CA GLN A 110 8.42 -13.35 72.64
C GLN A 110 9.73 -12.76 73.17
N PHE A 111 10.28 -11.79 72.46
CA PHE A 111 11.38 -10.97 72.96
C PHE A 111 10.84 -9.70 73.60
N ASP A 112 11.34 -9.37 74.78
CA ASP A 112 11.02 -8.11 75.47
C ASP A 112 12.20 -7.65 76.33
N GLY A 113 12.64 -6.41 76.15
CA GLY A 113 13.73 -5.80 76.93
C GLY A 113 15.03 -6.59 76.95
N GLY A 114 15.39 -7.30 75.86
CA GLY A 114 16.59 -8.13 75.79
C GLY A 114 16.47 -9.50 76.48
N ASN A 115 15.25 -9.91 76.87
CA ASN A 115 14.95 -11.22 77.42
C ASN A 115 14.14 -12.07 76.44
N LEU A 116 14.40 -13.37 76.42
CA LEU A 116 13.48 -14.34 75.83
C LEU A 116 12.41 -14.72 76.86
N ASN A 117 11.16 -14.37 76.57
CA ASN A 117 10.04 -14.67 77.45
C ASN A 117 9.22 -15.84 76.88
N LEU A 118 8.99 -16.87 77.69
CA LEU A 118 8.03 -17.93 77.41
C LEU A 118 6.75 -17.65 78.20
N LEU A 119 5.76 -17.13 77.49
CA LEU A 119 4.43 -16.87 78.02
C LEU A 119 3.57 -18.13 77.96
N PHE A 120 2.85 -18.43 79.04
CA PHE A 120 1.95 -19.58 79.09
C PHE A 120 0.58 -19.28 79.72
N ARG A 121 -0.44 -20.07 79.37
CA ARG A 121 -1.75 -20.02 80.06
C ARG A 121 -1.65 -20.68 81.43
N SER A 122 -2.33 -20.14 82.44
CA SER A 122 -2.31 -20.66 83.83
C SER A 122 -2.63 -22.16 83.94
N ASN A 123 -3.43 -22.71 83.02
CA ASN A 123 -3.55 -24.15 82.83
C ASN A 123 -2.39 -24.65 81.96
N CYS A 124 -1.42 -25.34 82.57
CA CYS A 124 -0.20 -25.87 81.95
C CYS A 124 -0.46 -27.11 81.07
N ALA A 125 -1.39 -27.03 80.13
CA ALA A 125 -1.62 -28.06 79.12
C ALA A 125 -0.67 -27.91 77.93
N ASN A 126 -0.52 -28.98 77.14
CA ASN A 126 0.28 -29.02 75.90
C ASN A 126 1.71 -28.48 76.03
N ILE A 127 2.40 -28.82 77.12
CA ILE A 127 3.78 -28.38 77.41
C ILE A 127 4.76 -28.66 76.23
N ASN A 128 4.49 -29.69 75.44
CA ASN A 128 5.28 -30.03 74.26
C ASN A 128 5.25 -28.95 73.16
N ASP A 129 4.21 -28.10 73.11
CA ASP A 129 4.12 -27.01 72.13
C ASP A 129 5.29 -26.01 72.29
N ALA A 130 5.82 -25.87 73.51
CA ALA A 130 6.99 -25.03 73.79
C ALA A 130 8.27 -25.52 73.09
N ALA A 131 8.33 -26.77 72.62
CA ALA A 131 9.48 -27.30 71.89
C ALA A 131 9.47 -27.01 70.38
N HIS A 132 8.29 -26.79 69.81
CA HIS A 132 8.10 -26.76 68.35
C HIS A 132 7.97 -25.34 67.77
N PHE A 133 8.14 -24.32 68.61
CA PHE A 133 8.10 -22.93 68.18
C PHE A 133 9.33 -22.58 67.31
N LYS A 134 9.10 -21.82 66.24
CA LYS A 134 10.15 -21.34 65.34
C LYS A 134 10.70 -20.01 65.84
N LEU A 135 11.75 -20.04 66.68
CA LEU A 135 12.30 -18.83 67.32
C LEU A 135 12.71 -17.74 66.32
N PHE A 136 13.20 -18.10 65.13
CA PHE A 136 13.57 -17.13 64.10
C PHE A 136 12.43 -16.18 63.68
N LYS A 137 11.16 -16.53 63.94
CA LYS A 137 10.00 -15.67 63.63
C LYS A 137 9.86 -14.47 64.57
N ILE A 138 10.47 -14.52 65.74
CA ILE A 138 10.35 -13.48 66.77
C ILE A 138 11.68 -12.82 67.13
N ILE A 139 12.81 -13.40 66.73
CA ILE A 139 14.13 -12.81 66.93
C ILE A 139 14.15 -11.48 66.15
N PRO A 140 14.42 -10.34 66.81
CA PRO A 140 14.66 -9.08 66.11
C PRO A 140 15.80 -9.25 65.11
N SER A 141 15.59 -8.82 63.86
CA SER A 141 16.63 -8.86 62.83
C SER A 141 17.10 -7.45 62.53
N GLU A 142 18.41 -7.28 62.41
CA GLU A 142 18.99 -6.08 61.83
C GLU A 142 18.78 -6.04 60.31
N GLY A 143 18.68 -4.83 59.76
CA GLY A 143 18.52 -4.57 58.33
C GLY A 143 17.08 -4.66 57.81
N THR A 144 16.94 -4.66 56.49
CA THR A 144 15.64 -4.61 55.80
C THR A 144 14.92 -5.96 55.81
N TYR A 145 15.66 -7.07 55.76
CA TYR A 145 15.11 -8.43 55.71
C TYR A 145 14.80 -8.99 57.09
N SER A 146 13.70 -9.74 57.22
CA SER A 146 13.49 -10.59 58.39
C SER A 146 14.54 -11.71 58.45
N LEU A 147 14.81 -12.23 59.65
CA LEU A 147 15.74 -13.36 59.83
C LEU A 147 15.29 -14.59 59.02
N GLY A 148 13.99 -14.86 58.96
CA GLY A 148 13.43 -15.94 58.14
C GLY A 148 13.75 -15.76 56.65
N THR A 149 13.67 -14.53 56.14
CA THR A 149 14.07 -14.21 54.76
C THR A 149 15.56 -14.41 54.54
N ARG A 150 16.42 -13.94 55.46
CA ARG A 150 17.88 -14.12 55.37
C ARG A 150 18.29 -15.58 55.32
N LEU A 151 17.64 -16.42 56.13
CA LEU A 151 17.82 -17.88 56.09
C LEU A 151 17.38 -18.47 54.76
N ASN A 152 16.23 -18.05 54.23
CA ASN A 152 15.73 -18.55 52.95
C ASN A 152 16.62 -18.14 51.77
N LEU A 153 17.21 -16.94 51.79
CA LEU A 153 18.23 -16.49 50.83
C LEU A 153 19.49 -17.36 50.92
N LYS A 154 20.04 -17.53 52.14
CA LYS A 154 21.21 -18.39 52.39
C LYS A 154 21.00 -19.82 51.90
N ASN A 155 19.85 -20.41 52.20
CA ASN A 155 19.51 -21.78 51.80
C ASN A 155 19.36 -21.95 50.27
N ASN A 156 19.17 -20.85 49.53
CA ASN A 156 19.09 -20.87 48.07
C ASN A 156 20.35 -20.35 47.38
N GLN A 157 21.43 -20.05 48.13
CA GLN A 157 22.67 -19.51 47.57
C GLN A 157 23.25 -20.40 46.47
N GLU A 158 23.31 -21.71 46.69
CA GLU A 158 23.81 -22.66 45.67
C GLU A 158 22.99 -22.60 44.37
N LYS A 159 21.67 -22.38 44.44
CA LYS A 159 20.83 -22.23 43.25
C LYS A 159 21.11 -20.91 42.53
N PHE A 160 21.38 -19.84 43.27
CA PHE A 160 21.80 -18.57 42.68
C PHE A 160 23.12 -18.72 41.95
N ASP A 161 24.12 -19.32 42.61
CA ASP A 161 25.46 -19.52 42.06
C ASP A 161 25.40 -20.38 40.78
N LEU A 162 24.64 -21.49 40.79
CA LEU A 162 24.45 -22.33 39.61
C LEU A 162 23.79 -21.57 38.44
N ALA A 163 22.84 -20.70 38.71
CA ALA A 163 22.17 -19.92 37.68
C ALA A 163 23.06 -18.79 37.15
N PHE A 164 23.84 -18.14 38.01
CA PHE A 164 24.81 -17.13 37.59
C PHE A 164 25.98 -17.72 36.80
N GLU A 165 26.47 -18.92 37.14
CA GLU A 165 27.49 -19.61 36.35
C GLU A 165 26.97 -19.96 34.94
N LYS A 166 25.71 -20.42 34.82
CA LYS A 166 25.09 -20.60 33.50
C LYS A 166 24.99 -19.28 32.73
N LEU A 167 24.60 -18.19 33.39
CA LEU A 167 24.51 -16.88 32.75
C LEU A 167 25.88 -16.37 32.30
N LYS A 168 26.92 -16.65 33.09
CA LYS A 168 28.31 -16.38 32.76
C LYS A 168 28.81 -17.20 31.59
N ASP A 169 28.43 -18.46 31.47
CA ASP A 169 28.78 -19.27 30.30
C ASP A 169 28.22 -18.69 29.00
N ILE A 170 27.01 -18.12 29.06
CA ILE A 170 26.34 -17.50 27.90
C ILE A 170 26.98 -16.14 27.56
N THR A 171 27.15 -15.29 28.57
CA THR A 171 27.52 -13.86 28.40
C THR A 171 29.01 -13.58 28.55
N ARG A 172 29.79 -14.59 28.97
CA ARG A 172 31.23 -14.53 29.28
C ARG A 172 31.59 -13.48 30.35
N ARG A 173 30.67 -13.20 31.27
CA ARG A 173 30.85 -12.23 32.37
C ARG A 173 30.24 -12.74 33.67
N ASP A 174 30.78 -12.31 34.80
CA ASP A 174 30.18 -12.57 36.12
C ASP A 174 28.88 -11.78 36.33
N TRP A 175 27.92 -12.41 37.00
CA TRP A 175 26.62 -11.81 37.30
C TRP A 175 26.30 -11.79 38.78
N SER A 176 25.53 -10.79 39.20
CA SER A 176 25.05 -10.66 40.57
C SER A 176 23.72 -9.92 40.63
N PHE A 177 23.02 -10.04 41.75
CA PHE A 177 21.92 -9.14 42.07
C PHE A 177 22.45 -7.80 42.57
N ASP A 178 21.73 -6.73 42.25
CA ASP A 178 21.91 -5.46 42.95
C ASP A 178 21.20 -5.51 44.31
N GLU A 179 21.97 -5.75 45.37
CA GLU A 179 21.43 -5.91 46.74
C GLU A 179 20.59 -4.71 47.20
N SER A 180 21.01 -3.49 46.86
CA SER A 180 20.26 -2.28 47.20
C SER A 180 18.87 -2.26 46.55
N SER A 181 18.73 -2.75 45.33
CA SER A 181 17.43 -2.89 44.66
C SER A 181 16.53 -3.97 45.28
N LEU A 182 17.11 -5.08 45.74
CA LEU A 182 16.37 -6.12 46.44
C LEU A 182 15.86 -5.62 47.79
N GLU A 183 16.69 -4.90 48.55
CA GLU A 183 16.29 -4.28 49.81
C GLU A 183 15.21 -3.21 49.60
N ALA A 184 15.33 -2.37 48.57
CA ALA A 184 14.35 -1.34 48.27
C ALA A 184 12.97 -1.92 47.90
N THR A 185 12.93 -3.11 47.29
CA THR A 185 11.68 -3.74 46.85
C THR A 185 11.05 -4.67 47.88
N TYR A 186 11.82 -5.18 48.84
CA TYR A 186 11.35 -6.10 49.87
C TYR A 186 10.16 -5.60 50.71
N PRO A 187 10.10 -4.31 51.14
CA PRO A 187 8.94 -3.79 51.87
C PRO A 187 7.62 -3.89 51.11
N ALA A 188 7.66 -3.91 49.77
CA ALA A 188 6.49 -3.99 48.92
C ALA A 188 5.97 -5.43 48.72
N ILE A 189 6.64 -6.43 49.27
CA ILE A 189 6.27 -7.84 49.17
C ILE A 189 5.25 -8.19 50.25
N ASP A 190 4.24 -8.98 49.88
CA ASP A 190 3.24 -9.49 50.82
C ASP A 190 3.89 -10.29 51.96
N ASP A 191 3.44 -10.07 53.20
CA ASP A 191 4.04 -10.70 54.39
C ASP A 191 4.01 -12.24 54.33
N SER A 192 2.99 -12.82 53.70
CA SER A 192 2.88 -14.26 53.48
C SER A 192 3.97 -14.84 52.56
N SER A 193 4.60 -14.00 51.74
CA SER A 193 5.60 -14.39 50.72
C SER A 193 7.03 -14.05 51.12
N LYS A 194 7.23 -13.22 52.15
CA LYS A 194 8.56 -12.83 52.64
C LYS A 194 9.41 -14.01 53.13
N GLU A 195 8.79 -15.02 53.74
CA GLU A 195 9.50 -16.23 54.21
C GLU A 195 10.00 -17.13 53.06
N SER A 196 9.42 -17.01 51.85
CA SER A 196 9.80 -17.76 50.64
C SER A 196 10.48 -16.90 49.58
N TYR A 197 11.06 -15.77 50.00
CA TYR A 197 11.59 -14.77 49.08
C TYR A 197 12.76 -15.30 48.23
N GLY A 198 13.74 -15.97 48.85
CA GLY A 198 14.86 -16.60 48.15
C GLY A 198 14.44 -17.74 47.23
N ASP A 199 13.44 -18.54 47.60
CA ASP A 199 12.85 -19.55 46.70
C ASP A 199 12.24 -18.91 45.46
N THR A 200 11.57 -17.76 45.62
CA THR A 200 10.95 -17.05 44.50
C THR A 200 11.99 -16.39 43.60
N LEU A 201 13.01 -15.77 44.18
CA LEU A 201 14.13 -15.18 43.42
C LEU A 201 14.93 -16.25 42.66
N SER A 202 15.13 -17.44 43.24
CA SER A 202 15.90 -18.50 42.56
C SER A 202 15.16 -19.05 41.35
N GLN A 203 13.84 -19.23 41.46
CA GLN A 203 12.98 -19.62 40.34
C GLN A 203 12.93 -18.54 39.25
N LEU A 204 12.86 -17.27 39.66
CA LEU A 204 12.90 -16.14 38.75
C LEU A 204 14.22 -16.11 37.96
N LEU A 205 15.35 -16.21 38.66
CA LEU A 205 16.67 -16.21 38.03
C LEU A 205 16.82 -17.38 37.05
N ASP A 206 16.43 -18.60 37.44
CA ASP A 206 16.48 -19.76 36.53
C ASP A 206 15.59 -19.56 35.29
N ALA A 207 14.39 -19.00 35.44
CA ALA A 207 13.52 -18.66 34.32
C ALA A 207 14.14 -17.61 33.38
N MET A 208 14.74 -16.56 33.94
CA MET A 208 15.45 -15.53 33.18
C MET A 208 16.64 -16.13 32.41
N VAL A 209 17.48 -16.92 33.07
CA VAL A 209 18.68 -17.52 32.48
C VAL A 209 18.30 -18.46 31.32
N LYS A 210 17.27 -19.30 31.48
CA LYS A 210 16.76 -20.15 30.38
C LYS A 210 16.30 -19.34 29.16
N ASN A 211 15.67 -18.20 29.38
CA ASN A 211 15.24 -17.33 28.28
C ASN A 211 16.43 -16.69 27.57
N ILE A 212 17.39 -16.18 28.34
CA ILE A 212 18.64 -15.60 27.84
C ILE A 212 19.41 -16.66 27.04
N GLU A 213 19.61 -17.85 27.60
CA GLU A 213 20.25 -18.99 26.92
C GLU A 213 19.59 -19.31 25.59
N LYS A 214 18.25 -19.37 25.57
CA LYS A 214 17.49 -19.70 24.36
C LYS A 214 17.68 -18.65 23.27
N ARG A 215 17.65 -17.36 23.61
CA ARG A 215 17.66 -16.25 22.65
C ARG A 215 19.06 -15.84 22.23
N CYS A 216 20.05 -15.95 23.11
CA CYS A 216 21.46 -15.69 22.82
C CYS A 216 22.15 -16.83 22.05
N LYS A 217 21.42 -17.83 21.55
CA LYS A 217 21.94 -18.75 20.51
C LYS A 217 22.22 -18.03 19.20
N ASP A 218 21.50 -16.96 18.91
CA ASP A 218 21.84 -16.03 17.84
C ASP A 218 22.95 -15.10 18.32
N GLU A 219 24.07 -15.10 17.59
CA GLU A 219 25.30 -14.39 17.95
C GLU A 219 25.07 -12.87 18.08
N VAL A 220 24.31 -12.27 17.17
CA VAL A 220 23.98 -10.83 17.19
C VAL A 220 23.18 -10.47 18.43
N THR A 221 22.21 -11.32 18.80
CA THR A 221 21.43 -11.15 20.02
C THR A 221 22.31 -11.28 21.27
N CYS A 222 23.25 -12.21 21.27
CA CYS A 222 24.19 -12.40 22.37
C CYS A 222 25.12 -11.20 22.56
N GLU A 223 25.68 -10.68 21.46
CA GLU A 223 26.53 -9.49 21.46
C GLU A 223 25.77 -8.27 21.99
N ALA A 224 24.62 -7.95 21.40
CA ALA A 224 23.79 -6.82 21.83
C ALA A 224 23.35 -6.95 23.30
N PHE A 225 23.05 -8.16 23.77
CA PHE A 225 22.71 -8.38 25.17
C PHE A 225 23.91 -8.12 26.08
N SER A 226 25.08 -8.62 25.70
CA SER A 226 26.32 -8.47 26.47
C SER A 226 26.82 -7.01 26.53
N GLU A 227 26.57 -6.22 25.48
CA GLU A 227 26.82 -4.78 25.42
C GLU A 227 25.83 -4.01 26.30
N ALA A 228 24.53 -4.29 26.18
CA ALA A 228 23.47 -3.62 26.94
C ALA A 228 23.52 -3.92 28.45
N THR A 229 24.26 -4.96 28.85
CA THR A 229 24.40 -5.42 30.23
C THR A 229 25.86 -5.45 30.68
N SER A 230 26.64 -4.44 30.28
CA SER A 230 28.09 -4.40 30.52
C SER A 230 28.52 -4.55 31.99
N ASN A 231 27.63 -4.26 32.94
CA ASN A 231 27.91 -4.36 34.38
C ASN A 231 27.65 -5.75 34.98
N GLY A 232 26.90 -6.62 34.28
CA GLY A 232 26.54 -7.95 34.80
C GLY A 232 25.63 -7.91 36.03
N LYS A 233 24.77 -6.89 36.17
CA LYS A 233 23.87 -6.76 37.33
C LYS A 233 22.40 -6.92 36.94
N ILE A 234 21.66 -7.59 37.82
CA ILE A 234 20.20 -7.66 37.78
C ILE A 234 19.63 -6.74 38.85
N VAL A 235 18.89 -5.72 38.42
CA VAL A 235 18.30 -4.68 39.27
C VAL A 235 16.79 -4.89 39.34
N PHE A 236 16.23 -4.92 40.55
CA PHE A 236 14.80 -5.10 40.76
C PHE A 236 14.07 -3.78 41.01
N ARG A 237 12.87 -3.65 40.45
CA ARG A 237 11.97 -2.52 40.74
C ARG A 237 10.55 -3.01 40.97
N ASN A 238 9.86 -2.38 41.91
CA ASN A 238 8.43 -2.60 42.11
C ASN A 238 7.65 -1.43 41.48
N ASP A 239 6.73 -1.76 40.56
CA ASP A 239 5.75 -0.82 40.04
C ASP A 239 4.35 -1.42 40.18
N PRO A 240 3.59 -1.11 41.24
CA PRO A 240 2.27 -1.70 41.44
C PRO A 240 1.24 -1.24 40.41
N LYS A 241 1.54 -0.21 39.60
CA LYS A 241 0.63 0.35 38.59
C LYS A 241 0.83 -0.24 37.19
N GLN A 242 1.91 -0.99 36.93
CA GLN A 242 2.11 -1.60 35.61
C GLN A 242 1.01 -2.64 35.31
N LYS A 243 0.68 -2.79 34.03
CA LYS A 243 -0.40 -3.69 33.58
C LYS A 243 0.01 -5.16 33.54
N THR A 244 1.29 -5.43 33.30
CA THR A 244 1.85 -6.78 33.20
C THR A 244 2.51 -7.19 34.52
N TYR A 245 2.73 -8.49 34.73
CA TYR A 245 3.44 -8.95 35.94
C TYR A 245 4.92 -8.57 35.92
N TRP A 246 5.54 -8.64 34.74
CA TRP A 246 6.96 -8.45 34.53
C TRP A 246 7.22 -7.55 33.33
N SER A 247 8.27 -6.74 33.41
CA SER A 247 8.84 -6.02 32.28
C SER A 247 10.35 -5.97 32.42
N TRP A 248 11.06 -6.19 31.32
CA TRP A 248 12.52 -6.06 31.27
C TRP A 248 12.89 -4.72 30.62
N ALA A 249 13.95 -4.11 31.11
CA ALA A 249 14.58 -2.95 30.52
C ALA A 249 16.09 -3.03 30.67
N PHE A 250 16.82 -2.38 29.77
CA PHE A 250 18.27 -2.29 29.80
C PHE A 250 18.64 -0.84 30.05
N GLN A 251 19.15 -0.54 31.25
CA GLN A 251 19.40 0.84 31.68
C GLN A 251 20.73 0.92 32.40
N ASN A 252 21.53 1.94 32.06
CA ASN A 252 22.84 2.17 32.67
C ASN A 252 23.74 0.92 32.67
N SER A 253 23.66 0.11 31.61
CA SER A 253 24.36 -1.17 31.47
C SER A 253 23.97 -2.29 32.45
N ASP A 254 22.79 -2.17 33.08
CA ASP A 254 22.19 -3.21 33.93
C ASP A 254 20.94 -3.81 33.29
N LEU A 255 20.63 -5.07 33.66
CA LEU A 255 19.33 -5.67 33.38
C LEU A 255 18.34 -5.30 34.48
N VAL A 256 17.35 -4.47 34.15
CA VAL A 256 16.31 -4.02 35.08
C VAL A 256 15.06 -4.89 34.92
N ILE A 257 14.67 -5.56 36.00
CA ILE A 257 13.45 -6.38 36.10
C ILE A 257 12.45 -5.65 36.97
N THR A 258 11.36 -5.17 36.36
CA THR A 258 10.28 -4.48 37.08
C THR A 258 9.08 -5.40 37.23
N PHE A 259 8.53 -5.50 38.44
CA PHE A 259 7.38 -6.35 38.73
C PHE A 259 6.26 -5.59 39.45
N SER A 260 5.00 -5.94 39.15
CA SER A 260 3.83 -5.40 39.88
C SER A 260 3.58 -6.19 41.15
N ARG A 261 3.73 -7.51 41.06
CA ARG A 261 3.68 -8.47 42.16
C ARG A 261 4.66 -9.60 41.87
N LEU A 262 5.26 -10.15 42.92
CA LEU A 262 6.24 -11.22 42.82
C LEU A 262 5.56 -12.60 42.61
N VAL A 263 4.84 -12.74 41.50
CA VAL A 263 4.05 -13.94 41.14
C VAL A 263 4.29 -14.30 39.68
N ASN A 264 3.88 -15.52 39.26
CA ASN A 264 4.03 -15.99 37.88
C ASN A 264 5.47 -15.85 37.34
N VAL A 265 6.47 -16.19 38.17
CA VAL A 265 7.89 -16.02 37.83
C VAL A 265 8.30 -16.69 36.51
N ASN A 266 7.61 -17.77 36.14
CA ASN A 266 7.82 -18.50 34.89
C ASN A 266 7.53 -17.68 33.62
N ASP A 267 6.75 -16.60 33.70
CA ASP A 267 6.50 -15.71 32.56
C ASP A 267 7.81 -15.12 32.01
N ASN A 268 8.84 -14.97 32.87
CA ASN A 268 10.16 -14.50 32.49
C ASN A 268 10.92 -15.48 31.57
N ALA A 269 10.57 -16.76 31.58
CA ALA A 269 11.13 -17.75 30.64
C ALA A 269 10.68 -17.51 29.18
N HIS A 270 9.62 -16.71 29.00
CA HIS A 270 8.99 -16.46 27.70
C HIS A 270 9.01 -14.99 27.28
N PHE A 271 9.49 -14.09 28.14
CA PHE A 271 9.57 -12.66 27.86
C PHE A 271 10.40 -12.38 26.60
N ASP A 272 9.91 -11.53 25.71
CA ASP A 272 10.57 -11.23 24.44
C ASP A 272 11.52 -10.03 24.57
N PHE A 273 12.63 -10.22 25.28
CA PHE A 273 13.56 -9.13 25.58
C PHE A 273 14.24 -8.55 24.33
N VAL A 274 14.29 -9.29 23.22
CA VAL A 274 14.85 -8.82 21.94
C VAL A 274 14.14 -7.56 21.44
N LYS A 275 12.85 -7.40 21.76
CA LYS A 275 12.05 -6.21 21.39
C LYS A 275 12.43 -4.95 22.14
N VAL A 276 13.05 -5.09 23.31
CA VAL A 276 13.40 -3.97 24.20
C VAL A 276 14.92 -3.84 24.37
N LEU A 277 15.69 -4.67 23.66
CA LEU A 277 17.14 -4.66 23.70
C LEU A 277 17.67 -3.47 22.87
N PRO A 278 18.48 -2.57 23.46
CA PRO A 278 19.02 -1.43 22.74
C PRO A 278 20.09 -1.89 21.75
N VAL A 279 20.03 -1.38 20.53
CA VAL A 279 21.06 -1.55 19.51
C VAL A 279 21.35 -0.21 18.83
N PRO A 280 22.58 0.06 18.37
CA PRO A 280 22.89 1.29 17.65
C PRO A 280 22.16 1.32 16.31
N GLY A 281 21.57 2.45 15.92
CA GLY A 281 20.93 2.65 14.61
C GLY A 281 19.40 2.82 14.70
N VAL A 282 18.74 2.87 13.54
CA VAL A 282 17.30 3.18 13.46
C VAL A 282 16.42 1.95 13.73
N PHE A 283 16.79 0.78 13.20
CA PHE A 283 16.04 -0.46 13.39
C PHE A 283 16.27 -1.08 14.78
N SER A 284 15.19 -1.53 15.42
CA SER A 284 15.30 -2.44 16.57
C SER A 284 15.99 -3.75 16.19
N LEU A 285 16.56 -4.45 17.17
CA LEU A 285 17.18 -5.76 16.93
C LEU A 285 16.17 -6.76 16.35
N ALA A 286 14.93 -6.79 16.87
CA ALA A 286 13.87 -7.65 16.34
C ALA A 286 13.61 -7.40 14.85
N THR A 287 13.61 -6.14 14.43
CA THR A 287 13.48 -5.75 13.02
C THR A 287 14.66 -6.25 12.19
N ARG A 288 15.90 -6.09 12.67
CA ARG A 288 17.12 -6.54 11.97
C ARG A 288 17.13 -8.05 11.75
N LEU A 289 16.79 -8.81 12.79
CA LEU A 289 16.68 -10.26 12.69
C LEU A 289 15.59 -10.65 11.68
N ASN A 290 14.43 -9.99 11.71
CA ASN A 290 13.37 -10.28 10.76
C ASN A 290 13.77 -9.96 9.30
N ILE A 291 14.53 -8.89 9.04
CA ILE A 291 15.11 -8.60 7.72
C ILE A 291 16.06 -9.72 7.31
N LYS A 292 16.99 -10.12 8.20
CA LYS A 292 17.96 -11.20 7.97
C LYS A 292 17.27 -12.54 7.67
N GLU A 293 16.25 -12.92 8.43
CA GLU A 293 15.45 -14.14 8.23
C GLU A 293 14.73 -14.17 6.87
N ASN A 294 14.36 -12.99 6.34
CA ASN A 294 13.66 -12.88 5.05
C ASN A 294 14.59 -12.54 3.89
N GLN A 295 15.90 -12.43 4.13
CA GLN A 295 16.87 -12.06 3.10
C GLN A 295 16.90 -13.07 1.94
N GLU A 296 16.75 -14.38 2.22
CA GLU A 296 16.69 -15.41 1.17
C GLU A 296 15.45 -15.26 0.27
N LYS A 297 14.29 -14.90 0.86
CA LYS A 297 13.07 -14.62 0.09
C LYS A 297 13.28 -13.40 -0.82
N ILE A 298 13.90 -12.34 -0.29
CA ILE A 298 14.24 -11.13 -1.04
C ILE A 298 15.19 -11.46 -2.19
N ASN A 299 16.28 -12.18 -1.92
CA ASN A 299 17.25 -12.59 -2.93
C ASN A 299 16.61 -13.44 -4.03
N THR A 300 15.68 -14.33 -3.68
CA THR A 300 14.92 -15.12 -4.65
C THR A 300 14.14 -14.22 -5.61
N GLN A 301 13.54 -13.13 -5.12
CA GLN A 301 12.85 -12.16 -5.97
C GLN A 301 13.81 -11.36 -6.84
N TYR A 302 14.99 -10.99 -6.33
CA TYR A 302 16.03 -10.33 -7.15
C TYR A 302 16.55 -11.22 -8.27
N GLU A 303 16.74 -12.51 -8.03
CA GLU A 303 17.12 -13.45 -9.09
C GLU A 303 16.03 -13.60 -10.16
N ARG A 304 14.75 -13.58 -9.76
CA ARG A 304 13.62 -13.53 -10.73
C ARG A 304 13.66 -12.23 -11.53
N MET A 305 13.83 -11.10 -10.84
CA MET A 305 13.88 -9.78 -11.46
C MET A 305 15.06 -9.63 -12.44
N LYS A 306 16.22 -10.19 -12.09
CA LYS A 306 17.41 -10.26 -12.95
C LYS A 306 17.16 -11.07 -14.21
N LYS A 307 16.42 -12.17 -14.13
CA LYS A 307 16.04 -12.95 -15.34
C LYS A 307 15.12 -12.16 -16.28
N ILE A 308 14.26 -11.29 -15.74
CA ILE A 308 13.34 -10.47 -16.54
C ILE A 308 14.09 -9.30 -17.18
N THR A 309 14.90 -8.58 -16.41
CA THR A 309 15.49 -7.29 -16.80
C THR A 309 16.95 -7.36 -17.24
N SER A 310 17.63 -8.49 -17.01
CA SER A 310 19.08 -8.63 -17.17
C SER A 310 19.93 -7.69 -16.31
N MET A 311 19.36 -7.15 -15.21
CA MET A 311 20.05 -6.26 -14.28
C MET A 311 20.17 -6.86 -12.87
N ASP A 312 21.18 -6.47 -12.11
CA ASP A 312 21.35 -6.86 -10.72
C ASP A 312 20.56 -5.94 -9.80
N TRP A 313 19.46 -6.44 -9.24
CA TRP A 313 18.55 -5.64 -8.41
C TRP A 313 18.95 -5.62 -6.94
N SER A 314 18.72 -4.47 -6.30
CA SER A 314 18.87 -4.27 -4.86
C SER A 314 17.77 -3.38 -4.30
N TYR A 315 17.77 -3.18 -2.98
CA TYR A 315 16.97 -2.15 -2.34
C TYR A 315 17.85 -1.13 -1.64
N ASP A 316 17.34 0.09 -1.50
CA ASP A 316 17.99 1.14 -0.75
C ASP A 316 17.68 1.02 0.75
N GLU A 317 18.64 0.54 1.52
CA GLU A 317 18.52 0.38 2.98
C GLU A 317 18.23 1.71 3.68
N SER A 318 18.82 2.82 3.20
CA SER A 318 18.58 4.14 3.76
C SER A 318 17.12 4.58 3.64
N SER A 319 16.46 4.25 2.52
CA SER A 319 15.02 4.48 2.34
C SER A 319 14.16 3.69 3.35
N LEU A 320 14.61 2.49 3.76
CA LEU A 320 13.91 1.72 4.81
C LEU A 320 14.11 2.34 6.19
N GLU A 321 15.30 2.86 6.48
CA GLU A 321 15.57 3.58 7.73
C GLU A 321 14.72 4.84 7.84
N GLU A 322 14.56 5.60 6.76
CA GLU A 322 13.75 6.82 6.73
C GLU A 322 12.27 6.57 7.05
N ILE A 323 11.70 5.47 6.54
CA ILE A 323 10.29 5.14 6.77
C ILE A 323 10.05 4.41 8.09
N TYR A 324 11.06 3.80 8.70
CA TYR A 324 10.88 3.00 9.92
C TYR A 324 10.16 3.72 11.07
N PRO A 325 10.48 5.00 11.37
CA PRO A 325 9.79 5.75 12.43
C PRO A 325 8.31 6.00 12.16
N THR A 326 7.88 5.97 10.89
CA THR A 326 6.49 6.25 10.49
C THR A 326 5.61 5.01 10.50
N ILE A 327 6.19 3.82 10.71
CA ILE A 327 5.50 2.53 10.72
C ILE A 327 4.97 2.25 12.13
N ASP A 328 3.82 1.57 12.22
CA ASP A 328 3.26 1.16 13.51
C ASP A 328 4.08 0.03 14.16
N ASP A 329 4.06 -0.06 15.48
CA ASP A 329 4.91 -1.00 16.22
C ASP A 329 4.62 -2.48 15.91
N SER A 330 3.39 -2.81 15.48
CA SER A 330 3.05 -4.18 15.09
C SER A 330 3.70 -4.58 13.77
N SER A 331 3.81 -3.63 12.84
CA SER A 331 4.48 -3.81 11.54
C SER A 331 6.01 -3.73 11.64
N LYS A 332 6.57 -2.92 12.54
CA LYS A 332 8.03 -2.80 12.74
C LYS A 332 8.72 -4.13 13.04
N ALA A 333 8.08 -5.00 13.82
CA ALA A 333 8.65 -6.32 14.15
C ALA A 333 8.62 -7.31 12.96
N ARG A 334 7.80 -7.06 11.94
CA ARG A 334 7.61 -7.90 10.75
C ARG A 334 8.05 -7.21 9.46
N LEU A 335 8.97 -6.26 9.59
CA LEU A 335 9.35 -5.38 8.50
C LEU A 335 9.94 -6.15 7.31
N GLY A 336 10.87 -7.07 7.58
CA GLY A 336 11.51 -7.91 6.56
C GLY A 336 10.52 -8.79 5.80
N ASP A 337 9.58 -9.41 6.52
CA ASP A 337 8.50 -10.22 5.91
C ASP A 337 7.60 -9.36 5.01
N THR A 338 7.22 -8.18 5.50
CA THR A 338 6.37 -7.24 4.75
C THR A 338 7.08 -6.75 3.48
N PHE A 339 8.37 -6.38 3.55
CA PHE A 339 9.13 -5.93 2.39
C PHE A 339 9.41 -7.05 1.39
N ALA A 340 9.71 -8.26 1.86
CA ALA A 340 9.85 -9.41 0.99
C ALA A 340 8.57 -9.62 0.15
N GLU A 341 7.39 -9.46 0.76
CA GLU A 341 6.12 -9.56 0.04
C GLU A 341 5.89 -8.38 -0.92
N ILE A 342 6.24 -7.14 -0.54
CA ILE A 342 6.14 -5.97 -1.44
C ILE A 342 7.01 -6.18 -2.69
N ILE A 343 8.25 -6.64 -2.51
CA ILE A 343 9.17 -6.92 -3.61
C ILE A 343 8.61 -8.05 -4.48
N LYS A 344 8.15 -9.15 -3.88
CA LYS A 344 7.53 -10.27 -4.60
C LYS A 344 6.36 -9.81 -5.46
N VAL A 345 5.43 -9.06 -4.88
CA VAL A 345 4.26 -8.52 -5.59
C VAL A 345 4.67 -7.57 -6.72
N SER A 346 5.72 -6.77 -6.50
CA SER A 346 6.25 -5.88 -7.54
C SER A 346 6.87 -6.66 -8.69
N VAL A 347 7.68 -7.68 -8.39
CA VAL A 347 8.28 -8.58 -9.39
C VAL A 347 7.21 -9.34 -10.16
N ASP A 348 6.18 -9.87 -9.50
CA ASP A 348 5.07 -10.56 -10.16
C ASP A 348 4.33 -9.65 -11.17
N ASN A 349 4.14 -8.37 -10.80
CA ASN A 349 3.52 -7.39 -11.68
C ASN A 349 4.42 -7.02 -12.87
N ILE A 350 5.72 -6.84 -12.63
CA ILE A 350 6.70 -6.55 -13.69
C ILE A 350 6.80 -7.73 -14.66
N GLU A 351 6.92 -8.96 -14.16
CA GLU A 351 6.94 -10.17 -14.98
C GLU A 351 5.69 -10.31 -15.85
N LYS A 352 4.53 -9.94 -15.31
CA LYS A 352 3.26 -9.98 -16.03
C LYS A 352 3.19 -8.93 -17.15
N ARG A 353 3.74 -7.74 -16.93
CA ARG A 353 3.58 -6.57 -17.81
C ARG A 353 4.72 -6.40 -18.82
N CYS A 354 5.96 -6.73 -18.47
CA CYS A 354 7.13 -6.64 -19.34
C CYS A 354 7.30 -7.88 -20.24
N LYS A 355 6.19 -8.39 -20.79
CA LYS A 355 6.22 -9.52 -21.74
C LYS A 355 6.59 -9.08 -23.15
N ASP A 356 6.25 -7.85 -23.51
CA ASP A 356 6.67 -7.24 -24.76
C ASP A 356 8.00 -6.51 -24.57
N GLU A 357 8.85 -6.60 -25.59
CA GLU A 357 10.19 -6.01 -25.61
C GLU A 357 10.16 -4.50 -25.39
N THR A 358 9.15 -3.80 -25.92
CA THR A 358 9.04 -2.33 -25.82
C THR A 358 8.77 -1.87 -24.39
N THR A 359 7.86 -2.54 -23.66
CA THR A 359 7.63 -2.26 -22.24
C THR A 359 8.85 -2.61 -21.40
N LEU A 360 9.51 -3.72 -21.71
CA LEU A 360 10.71 -4.14 -20.98
C LEU A 360 11.86 -3.13 -21.15
N GLU A 361 12.15 -2.71 -22.38
CA GLU A 361 13.17 -1.70 -22.69
C GLU A 361 12.91 -0.39 -21.96
N ALA A 362 11.68 0.14 -22.06
CA ALA A 362 11.30 1.37 -21.39
C ALA A 362 11.39 1.24 -19.86
N PHE A 363 11.05 0.07 -19.31
CA PHE A 363 11.15 -0.16 -17.87
C PHE A 363 12.61 -0.17 -17.43
N VAL A 364 13.46 -0.90 -18.14
CA VAL A 364 14.90 -0.96 -17.89
C VAL A 364 15.55 0.43 -17.98
N GLU A 365 15.17 1.25 -18.96
CA GLU A 365 15.63 2.64 -19.09
C GLU A 365 15.18 3.49 -17.90
N ALA A 366 13.90 3.39 -17.51
CA ALA A 366 13.33 4.10 -16.38
C ALA A 366 13.90 3.65 -15.02
N THR A 367 14.50 2.46 -14.95
CA THR A 367 15.09 1.89 -13.74
C THR A 367 16.55 1.52 -13.93
N ALA A 368 17.34 2.37 -14.60
CA ALA A 368 18.74 2.09 -14.92
C ALA A 368 19.64 1.78 -13.70
N ASN A 369 19.24 2.16 -12.49
CA ASN A 369 19.98 1.83 -11.26
C ASN A 369 19.61 0.45 -10.68
N ALA A 370 18.57 -0.22 -11.20
CA ALA A 370 18.03 -1.49 -10.72
C ALA A 370 17.79 -1.51 -9.19
N LYS A 371 17.20 -0.44 -8.67
CA LYS A 371 17.05 -0.24 -7.22
C LYS A 371 15.60 -0.03 -6.83
N PHE A 372 15.16 -0.77 -5.80
CA PHE A 372 13.91 -0.49 -5.08
C PHE A 372 14.16 0.57 -4.01
N VAL A 373 13.36 1.63 -4.03
CA VAL A 373 13.38 2.71 -3.03
C VAL A 373 12.00 2.82 -2.42
N PHE A 374 11.91 2.86 -1.09
CA PHE A 374 10.63 2.91 -0.38
C PHE A 374 10.37 4.30 0.17
N ARG A 375 9.13 4.78 0.04
CA ARG A 375 8.73 6.09 0.58
C ARG A 375 7.38 6.00 1.30
N PHE A 376 7.24 6.85 2.31
CA PHE A 376 5.99 7.01 3.03
C PHE A 376 5.39 8.40 2.74
N ASP A 377 4.13 8.43 2.30
CA ASP A 377 3.37 9.67 2.17
C ASP A 377 1.96 9.48 2.75
N ALA A 378 1.70 10.08 3.91
CA ALA A 378 0.39 9.99 4.55
C ALA A 378 -0.72 10.72 3.78
N LYS A 379 -0.40 11.61 2.83
CA LYS A 379 -1.36 12.45 2.09
C LYS A 379 -1.78 11.89 0.75
N GLN A 380 -1.10 10.87 0.22
CA GLN A 380 -1.49 10.31 -1.07
C GLN A 380 -2.89 9.67 -1.01
N LYS A 381 -3.63 9.75 -2.12
CA LYS A 381 -5.00 9.24 -2.21
C LYS A 381 -5.06 7.71 -2.31
N ASN A 382 -4.04 7.11 -2.93
CA ASN A 382 -3.96 5.66 -3.12
C ASN A 382 -3.15 5.02 -1.99
N TYR A 383 -3.35 3.72 -1.76
CA TYR A 383 -2.51 2.99 -0.78
C TYR A 383 -1.08 2.81 -1.25
N TRP A 384 -0.90 2.65 -2.56
CA TRP A 384 0.36 2.37 -3.22
C TRP A 384 0.46 3.21 -4.52
N SER A 385 1.65 3.71 -4.81
CA SER A 385 1.98 4.34 -6.10
C SER A 385 3.42 4.05 -6.49
N TRP A 386 3.64 3.88 -7.80
CA TRP A 386 4.98 3.69 -8.37
C TRP A 386 5.41 4.98 -9.05
N SER A 387 6.70 5.28 -8.97
CA SER A 387 7.32 6.37 -9.70
C SER A 387 8.76 6.02 -10.05
N PHE A 388 9.30 6.70 -11.06
CA PHE A 388 10.62 6.42 -11.61
C PHE A 388 11.56 7.64 -11.54
N PRO A 389 11.70 8.33 -10.39
CA PRO A 389 12.63 9.45 -10.28
C PRO A 389 14.07 8.95 -10.27
N SER A 390 14.97 9.70 -10.93
CA SER A 390 16.41 9.45 -10.86
C SER A 390 16.84 8.03 -11.24
N ASN A 391 16.08 7.36 -12.10
CA ASN A 391 16.31 5.99 -12.58
C ASN A 391 16.17 4.89 -11.52
N ASP A 392 15.43 5.15 -10.42
CA ASP A 392 15.08 4.17 -9.40
C ASP A 392 13.60 3.77 -9.49
N LEU A 393 13.27 2.54 -9.07
CA LEU A 393 11.88 2.15 -8.83
C LEU A 393 11.47 2.58 -7.42
N VAL A 394 10.72 3.68 -7.34
CA VAL A 394 10.21 4.21 -6.06
C VAL A 394 8.80 3.71 -5.79
N ILE A 395 8.63 2.93 -4.72
CA ILE A 395 7.33 2.47 -4.21
C ILE A 395 6.94 3.36 -3.03
N THR A 396 5.90 4.16 -3.21
CA THR A 396 5.37 5.04 -2.16
C THR A 396 4.07 4.47 -1.59
N PHE A 397 3.96 4.38 -0.27
CA PHE A 397 2.76 3.88 0.41
C PHE A 397 2.24 4.86 1.48
N SER A 398 0.93 4.92 1.68
CA SER A 398 0.31 5.75 2.73
C SER A 398 0.09 4.97 4.03
N ARG A 399 0.04 3.64 3.93
CA ARG A 399 -0.06 2.67 5.03
C ARG A 399 0.51 1.32 4.56
N LEU A 400 1.20 0.60 5.44
CA LEU A 400 1.64 -0.77 5.18
C LEU A 400 0.50 -1.77 5.45
N VAL A 401 -0.55 -1.70 4.63
CA VAL A 401 -1.68 -2.64 4.68
C VAL A 401 -1.99 -3.14 3.28
N ASN A 402 -2.51 -4.37 3.19
CA ASN A 402 -2.92 -5.00 1.94
C ASN A 402 -1.85 -4.91 0.84
N VAL A 403 -0.68 -5.52 1.08
CA VAL A 403 0.43 -5.54 0.10
C VAL A 403 -0.03 -6.04 -1.29
N ASN A 404 -1.05 -6.89 -1.35
CA ASN A 404 -1.66 -7.35 -2.59
C ASN A 404 -2.27 -6.24 -3.45
N ASP A 405 -2.70 -5.11 -2.87
CA ASP A 405 -3.22 -3.97 -3.65
C ASP A 405 -2.14 -3.39 -4.57
N ASN A 406 -0.87 -3.53 -4.20
CA ASN A 406 0.29 -3.18 -5.03
C ASN A 406 0.37 -4.03 -6.31
N ALA A 407 -0.17 -5.26 -6.32
CA ALA A 407 -0.15 -6.17 -7.46
C ALA A 407 -0.99 -5.68 -8.64
N HIS A 408 -1.97 -4.80 -8.35
CA HIS A 408 -2.93 -4.31 -9.33
C HIS A 408 -2.53 -2.94 -9.91
N TYR A 409 -1.43 -2.36 -9.46
CA TYR A 409 -0.97 -1.08 -9.96
C TYR A 409 -0.48 -1.20 -11.40
N ASP A 410 -0.98 -0.37 -12.31
CA ASP A 410 -0.59 -0.40 -13.72
C ASP A 410 0.58 0.56 -13.97
N PHE A 411 1.81 0.12 -13.66
CA PHE A 411 2.99 0.98 -13.75
C PHE A 411 3.29 1.44 -15.18
N VAL A 412 2.78 0.74 -16.21
CA VAL A 412 2.91 1.12 -17.62
C VAL A 412 2.32 2.51 -17.88
N LYS A 413 1.31 2.93 -17.10
CA LYS A 413 0.68 4.25 -17.21
C LYS A 413 1.55 5.40 -16.70
N VAL A 414 2.53 5.10 -15.84
CA VAL A 414 3.42 6.08 -15.20
C VAL A 414 4.88 5.88 -15.57
N LEU A 415 5.16 4.94 -16.49
CA LEU A 415 6.49 4.67 -16.99
C LEU A 415 6.94 5.83 -17.88
N PRO A 416 8.06 6.50 -17.58
CA PRO A 416 8.58 7.55 -18.44
C PRO A 416 9.09 6.93 -19.74
N VAL A 417 8.70 7.51 -20.87
CA VAL A 417 9.25 7.18 -22.20
C VAL A 417 9.66 8.46 -22.91
N PRO A 418 10.78 8.46 -23.67
CA PRO A 418 11.17 9.63 -24.47
C PRO A 418 10.10 9.93 -25.52
N GLY A 419 9.65 11.19 -25.65
CA GLY A 419 8.68 11.63 -26.67
C GLY A 419 7.37 12.16 -26.09
N VAL A 420 6.38 12.40 -26.96
CA VAL A 420 5.09 13.00 -26.57
C VAL A 420 4.07 11.97 -26.10
N PHE A 421 4.09 10.76 -26.67
CA PHE A 421 3.18 9.68 -26.29
C PHE A 421 3.64 8.96 -25.01
N SER A 422 2.68 8.64 -24.13
CA SER A 422 2.92 7.65 -23.07
C SER A 422 3.20 6.25 -23.65
N LEU A 423 3.83 5.36 -22.89
CA LEU A 423 4.05 3.98 -23.34
C LEU A 423 2.73 3.25 -23.64
N ALA A 424 1.72 3.44 -22.79
CA ALA A 424 0.38 2.88 -23.00
C ALA A 424 -0.21 3.31 -24.35
N THR A 425 -0.02 4.59 -24.72
CA THR A 425 -0.44 5.14 -26.01
C THR A 425 0.32 4.48 -27.17
N ARG A 426 1.65 4.32 -27.07
CA ARG A 426 2.46 3.66 -28.11
C ARG A 426 2.04 2.22 -28.35
N LEU A 427 1.80 1.47 -27.26
CA LEU A 427 1.32 0.09 -27.33
C LEU A 427 -0.05 0.03 -28.00
N ASN A 428 -0.99 0.91 -27.63
CA ASN A 428 -2.31 0.91 -28.24
C ASN A 428 -2.27 1.27 -29.75
N ILE A 429 -1.38 2.16 -30.19
CA ILE A 429 -1.14 2.41 -31.62
C ILE A 429 -0.61 1.14 -32.29
N LYS A 430 0.41 0.50 -31.71
CA LYS A 430 1.02 -0.74 -32.24
C LYS A 430 0.00 -1.88 -32.35
N GLU A 431 -0.82 -2.10 -31.32
CA GLU A 431 -1.90 -3.09 -31.29
C GLU A 431 -2.96 -2.87 -32.38
N ASN A 432 -3.18 -1.61 -32.78
CA ASN A 432 -4.15 -1.26 -33.82
C ASN A 432 -3.52 -1.04 -35.20
N GLN A 433 -2.19 -1.14 -35.33
CA GLN A 433 -1.48 -0.88 -36.57
C GLN A 433 -1.92 -1.83 -37.70
N GLU A 434 -2.20 -3.10 -37.41
CA GLU A 434 -2.71 -4.05 -38.40
C GLU A 434 -4.09 -3.65 -38.93
N LYS A 435 -4.98 -3.15 -38.07
CA LYS A 435 -6.30 -2.65 -38.47
C LYS A 435 -6.17 -1.43 -39.37
N ILE A 436 -5.25 -0.52 -39.03
CA ILE A 436 -4.95 0.68 -39.84
C ILE A 436 -4.39 0.26 -41.21
N ASN A 437 -3.39 -0.62 -41.23
CA ASN A 437 -2.79 -1.13 -42.46
C ASN A 437 -3.84 -1.81 -43.36
N THR A 438 -4.78 -2.56 -42.76
CA THR A 438 -5.90 -3.16 -43.50
C THR A 438 -6.77 -2.11 -44.20
N GLN A 439 -7.01 -0.95 -43.56
CA GLN A 439 -7.75 0.14 -44.20
C GLN A 439 -6.96 0.80 -45.32
N PHE A 440 -5.64 0.99 -45.15
CA PHE A 440 -4.79 1.53 -46.21
C PHE A 440 -4.66 0.58 -47.41
N GLU A 441 -4.61 -0.73 -47.19
CA GLU A 441 -4.64 -1.71 -48.27
C GLU A 441 -5.98 -1.71 -49.03
N ARG A 442 -7.10 -1.48 -48.33
CA ARG A 442 -8.40 -1.24 -48.99
C ARG A 442 -8.35 0.02 -49.84
N LEU A 443 -7.82 1.11 -49.30
CA LEU A 443 -7.72 2.39 -50.00
C LEU A 443 -6.79 2.29 -51.22
N LYS A 444 -5.66 1.60 -51.09
CA LYS A 444 -4.71 1.32 -52.17
C LYS A 444 -5.37 0.61 -53.36
N LYS A 445 -6.30 -0.32 -53.13
CA LYS A 445 -7.04 -0.98 -54.21
C LYS A 445 -7.95 -0.03 -54.99
N ILE A 446 -8.40 1.06 -54.36
CA ILE A 446 -9.25 2.07 -54.98
C ILE A 446 -8.41 3.09 -55.72
N THR A 447 -7.30 3.53 -55.12
CA THR A 447 -6.49 4.66 -55.60
C THR A 447 -5.23 4.26 -56.37
N ASN A 448 -4.85 2.98 -56.35
CA ASN A 448 -3.58 2.46 -56.87
C ASN A 448 -2.31 3.13 -56.32
N VAL A 449 -2.36 3.65 -55.09
CA VAL A 449 -1.21 4.25 -54.40
C VAL A 449 -1.17 3.82 -52.93
N ASP A 450 0.03 3.83 -52.35
CA ASP A 450 0.25 3.50 -50.94
C ASP A 450 -0.10 4.69 -50.04
N TRP A 451 -0.97 4.46 -49.06
CA TRP A 451 -1.42 5.50 -48.13
C TRP A 451 -0.75 5.40 -46.76
N SER A 452 -0.59 6.54 -46.10
CA SER A 452 -0.05 6.65 -44.74
C SER A 452 -0.79 7.71 -43.91
N TYR A 453 -0.50 7.79 -42.60
CA TYR A 453 -0.91 8.90 -41.75
C TYR A 453 0.30 9.65 -41.19
N ASP A 454 0.11 10.94 -40.86
CA ASP A 454 1.13 11.78 -40.25
C ASP A 454 1.22 11.57 -38.72
N GLU A 455 2.22 10.81 -38.28
CA GLU A 455 2.47 10.58 -36.85
C GLU A 455 2.79 11.88 -36.10
N SER A 456 3.56 12.79 -36.72
CA SER A 456 3.93 14.07 -36.10
C SER A 456 2.71 14.97 -35.85
N ALA A 457 1.71 14.91 -36.72
CA ALA A 457 0.45 15.63 -36.52
C ALA A 457 -0.33 15.07 -35.33
N ILE A 458 -0.29 13.75 -35.11
CA ILE A 458 -0.92 13.10 -33.95
C ILE A 458 -0.19 13.48 -32.66
N GLU A 459 1.15 13.51 -32.67
CA GLU A 459 1.95 13.96 -31.53
C GLU A 459 1.61 15.41 -31.13
N GLN A 460 1.42 16.31 -32.10
CA GLN A 460 1.09 17.71 -31.82
C GLN A 460 -0.26 17.89 -31.11
N ILE A 461 -1.25 17.07 -31.45
CA ILE A 461 -2.61 17.16 -30.87
C ILE A 461 -2.77 16.32 -29.60
N TYR A 462 -1.88 15.34 -29.36
CA TYR A 462 -1.95 14.44 -28.21
C TYR A 462 -2.06 15.12 -26.84
N PRO A 463 -1.30 16.20 -26.53
CA PRO A 463 -1.41 16.89 -25.25
C PRO A 463 -2.80 17.47 -24.99
N THR A 464 -3.60 17.69 -26.04
CA THR A 464 -4.92 18.30 -25.96
C THR A 464 -6.06 17.30 -25.72
N PHE A 465 -5.75 16.00 -25.66
CA PHE A 465 -6.72 14.95 -25.37
C PHE A 465 -6.91 14.75 -23.86
N ASP A 466 -8.09 14.28 -23.47
CA ASP A 466 -8.30 13.75 -22.12
C ASP A 466 -7.61 12.39 -21.95
N GLU A 467 -7.41 11.98 -20.70
CA GLU A 467 -6.69 10.75 -20.37
C GLU A 467 -7.33 9.48 -20.94
N THR A 468 -8.66 9.47 -21.13
CA THR A 468 -9.35 8.30 -21.70
C THR A 468 -9.05 8.17 -23.19
N THR A 469 -9.03 9.28 -23.90
CA THR A 469 -8.67 9.31 -25.32
C THR A 469 -7.18 9.03 -25.53
N LYS A 470 -6.29 9.56 -24.68
CA LYS A 470 -4.84 9.32 -24.77
C LYS A 470 -4.48 7.84 -24.73
N ILE A 471 -5.11 7.07 -23.84
CA ILE A 471 -4.82 5.62 -23.71
C ILE A 471 -5.47 4.77 -24.82
N ARG A 472 -6.42 5.32 -25.58
CA ARG A 472 -7.16 4.63 -26.66
C ARG A 472 -6.94 5.26 -28.04
N ILE A 473 -5.82 5.96 -28.24
CA ILE A 473 -5.63 6.73 -29.46
C ILE A 473 -5.54 5.85 -30.70
N GLY A 474 -4.90 4.67 -30.61
CA GLY A 474 -4.79 3.72 -31.70
C GLY A 474 -6.15 3.17 -32.14
N ASP A 475 -7.02 2.85 -31.18
CA ASP A 475 -8.43 2.48 -31.47
C ASP A 475 -9.12 3.61 -32.24
N THR A 476 -9.01 4.83 -31.71
CA THR A 476 -9.68 6.02 -32.24
C THR A 476 -9.18 6.35 -33.65
N LEU A 477 -7.87 6.29 -33.88
CA LEU A 477 -7.23 6.49 -35.19
C LEU A 477 -7.71 5.45 -36.21
N SER A 478 -7.75 4.18 -35.81
CA SER A 478 -8.22 3.09 -36.65
C SER A 478 -9.67 3.30 -37.11
N GLU A 479 -10.55 3.74 -36.20
CA GLU A 479 -11.94 4.05 -36.52
C GLU A 479 -12.07 5.26 -37.46
N ILE A 480 -11.29 6.33 -37.26
CA ILE A 480 -11.30 7.52 -38.13
C ILE A 480 -10.86 7.15 -39.54
N ILE A 481 -9.77 6.40 -39.66
CA ILE A 481 -9.25 5.97 -40.96
C ILE A 481 -10.27 5.06 -41.64
N LYS A 482 -10.84 4.10 -40.92
CA LYS A 482 -11.90 3.23 -41.46
C LYS A 482 -13.08 4.04 -42.00
N ALA A 483 -13.64 4.96 -41.21
CA ALA A 483 -14.78 5.77 -41.63
C ALA A 483 -14.46 6.63 -42.85
N SER A 484 -13.20 7.12 -42.95
CA SER A 484 -12.74 7.90 -44.09
C SER A 484 -12.58 7.04 -45.35
N VAL A 485 -11.97 5.86 -45.23
CA VAL A 485 -11.82 4.89 -46.32
C VAL A 485 -13.17 4.40 -46.83
N ASP A 486 -14.10 4.07 -45.94
CA ASP A 486 -15.47 3.65 -46.31
C ASP A 486 -16.18 4.73 -47.13
N ASN A 487 -15.96 6.01 -46.79
CA ASN A 487 -16.53 7.14 -47.52
C ASN A 487 -15.86 7.35 -48.89
N ILE A 488 -14.53 7.28 -48.96
CA ILE A 488 -13.79 7.36 -50.22
C ILE A 488 -14.20 6.24 -51.17
N GLU A 489 -14.25 4.99 -50.69
CA GLU A 489 -14.71 3.82 -51.46
C GLU A 489 -16.13 4.01 -52.00
N LYS A 490 -17.02 4.57 -51.19
CA LYS A 490 -18.41 4.82 -51.60
C LYS A 490 -18.51 5.85 -52.73
N ARG A 491 -17.67 6.90 -52.72
CA ARG A 491 -17.80 8.08 -53.58
C ARG A 491 -16.89 8.03 -54.83
N CYS A 492 -15.72 7.41 -54.75
CA CYS A 492 -14.76 7.28 -55.86
C CYS A 492 -15.06 6.10 -56.80
N LYS A 493 -16.35 5.76 -56.98
CA LYS A 493 -16.77 4.72 -57.95
C LYS A 493 -16.76 5.22 -59.40
N ASN A 494 -16.79 6.54 -59.59
CA ASN A 494 -16.73 7.19 -60.89
C ASN A 494 -15.30 7.67 -61.14
N ASP A 495 -14.75 7.35 -62.31
CA ASP A 495 -13.37 7.70 -62.69
C ASP A 495 -13.07 9.19 -62.49
N MET A 496 -14.01 10.09 -62.81
CA MET A 496 -13.81 11.54 -62.66
C MET A 496 -13.71 11.97 -61.19
N THR A 497 -14.45 11.31 -60.28
CA THR A 497 -14.33 11.56 -58.85
C THR A 497 -13.02 11.03 -58.30
N LEU A 498 -12.61 9.85 -58.78
CA LEU A 498 -11.34 9.24 -58.39
C LEU A 498 -10.15 10.08 -58.86
N GLU A 499 -10.13 10.52 -60.13
CA GLU A 499 -9.09 11.39 -60.69
C GLU A 499 -8.96 12.70 -59.91
N ALA A 500 -10.06 13.42 -59.71
CA ALA A 500 -10.05 14.67 -58.94
C ALA A 500 -9.62 14.46 -57.48
N PHE A 501 -9.96 13.31 -56.88
CA PHE A 501 -9.49 12.96 -55.55
C PHE A 501 -7.98 12.76 -55.54
N MET A 502 -7.46 11.98 -56.49
CA MET A 502 -6.03 11.72 -56.64
C MET A 502 -5.21 12.99 -56.91
N GLU A 503 -5.71 13.90 -57.75
CA GLU A 503 -5.08 15.20 -57.99
C GLU A 503 -5.04 16.09 -56.73
N SER A 504 -6.04 15.95 -55.86
CA SER A 504 -6.15 16.70 -54.61
C SER A 504 -5.33 16.10 -53.47
N THR A 505 -4.97 14.82 -53.58
CA THR A 505 -4.19 14.07 -52.57
C THR A 505 -2.96 13.35 -53.15
N PRO A 506 -2.06 14.05 -53.89
CA PRO A 506 -0.90 13.43 -54.53
C PRO A 506 0.09 12.79 -53.54
N ASN A 507 0.09 13.21 -52.27
CA ASN A 507 0.97 12.64 -51.25
C ASN A 507 0.42 11.36 -50.60
N ALA A 508 -0.84 11.00 -50.89
CA ALA A 508 -1.52 9.84 -50.30
C ALA A 508 -1.39 9.77 -48.75
N LYS A 509 -1.53 10.92 -48.08
CA LYS A 509 -1.31 11.04 -46.64
C LYS A 509 -2.54 11.59 -45.92
N PHE A 510 -2.89 10.96 -44.81
CA PHE A 510 -3.86 11.47 -43.84
C PHE A 510 -3.15 12.37 -42.80
N VAL A 511 -3.64 13.60 -42.64
CA VAL A 511 -3.13 14.54 -41.62
C VAL A 511 -4.26 14.87 -40.66
N ILE A 512 -4.12 14.46 -39.40
CA ILE A 512 -5.17 14.62 -38.39
C ILE A 512 -4.91 15.89 -37.60
N ARG A 513 -5.91 16.77 -37.49
CA ARG A 513 -5.78 18.09 -36.83
C ARG A 513 -6.92 18.33 -35.85
N LYS A 514 -6.67 19.18 -34.84
CA LYS A 514 -7.69 19.68 -33.91
C LYS A 514 -7.93 21.17 -34.11
N ASN A 515 -9.20 21.57 -34.20
CA ASN A 515 -9.60 22.98 -34.21
C ASN A 515 -10.84 23.20 -33.33
N GLU A 516 -10.63 23.71 -32.12
CA GLU A 516 -11.71 23.93 -31.14
C GLU A 516 -12.73 25.00 -31.56
N LYS A 517 -12.33 25.90 -32.48
CA LYS A 517 -13.17 27.03 -32.94
C LYS A 517 -14.06 26.68 -34.13
N GLN A 518 -13.93 25.49 -34.72
CA GLN A 518 -14.72 25.14 -35.89
C GLN A 518 -16.21 24.91 -35.54
N GLY A 519 -17.08 25.18 -36.51
CA GLY A 519 -18.54 25.06 -36.33
C GLY A 519 -19.06 23.62 -36.32
N THR A 520 -18.38 22.69 -37.01
CA THR A 520 -18.78 21.29 -37.16
C THR A 520 -17.93 20.34 -36.31
N TYR A 521 -18.39 19.12 -36.03
CA TYR A 521 -17.57 18.15 -35.29
C TYR A 521 -16.36 17.67 -36.09
N TRP A 522 -16.55 17.51 -37.40
CA TRP A 522 -15.55 17.07 -38.36
C TRP A 522 -15.59 17.96 -39.60
N SER A 523 -14.44 18.14 -40.23
CA SER A 523 -14.30 18.71 -41.57
C SER A 523 -13.15 18.06 -42.32
N TRP A 524 -13.30 17.95 -43.63
CA TRP A 524 -12.24 17.51 -44.54
C TRP A 524 -11.70 18.72 -45.26
N ASP A 525 -10.40 18.75 -45.48
CA ASP A 525 -9.76 19.73 -46.33
C ASP A 525 -8.61 19.10 -47.13
N PHE A 526 -8.47 19.55 -48.38
CA PHE A 526 -7.45 19.09 -49.30
C PHE A 526 -6.39 20.18 -49.40
N ASN A 527 -5.31 20.05 -48.64
CA ASN A 527 -4.33 21.11 -48.48
C ASN A 527 -2.90 20.54 -48.50
N GLY A 528 -2.01 21.19 -49.26
CA GLY A 528 -0.63 20.74 -49.43
C GLY A 528 -0.48 19.41 -50.16
N GLY A 529 -1.55 18.91 -50.78
CA GLY A 529 -1.61 17.59 -51.39
C GLY A 529 -1.90 16.44 -50.41
N ASP A 530 -2.31 16.76 -49.18
CA ASP A 530 -2.72 15.80 -48.15
C ASP A 530 -4.23 15.85 -47.92
N LEU A 531 -4.79 14.73 -47.44
CA LEU A 531 -6.14 14.69 -46.88
C LEU A 531 -6.08 15.08 -45.39
N ASN A 532 -6.50 16.31 -45.10
CA ASN A 532 -6.55 16.81 -43.74
C ASN A 532 -7.93 16.51 -43.13
N LEU A 533 -7.92 15.86 -41.97
CA LEU A 533 -9.11 15.55 -41.17
C LEU A 533 -9.06 16.40 -39.90
N THR A 534 -9.87 17.46 -39.87
CA THR A 534 -9.90 18.38 -38.74
C THR A 534 -11.12 18.12 -37.87
N PHE A 535 -10.91 17.86 -36.57
CA PHE A 535 -11.98 17.65 -35.62
C PHE A 535 -12.01 18.73 -34.54
N LYS A 536 -13.21 18.99 -34.00
CA LYS A 536 -13.40 19.89 -32.86
C LYS A 536 -13.08 19.15 -31.56
N ASN A 537 -13.72 17.99 -31.40
CA ASN A 537 -13.51 17.01 -30.33
C ASN A 537 -13.61 15.61 -30.96
N LEU A 538 -12.83 14.65 -30.48
CA LEU A 538 -12.89 13.25 -30.89
C LEU A 538 -14.11 12.55 -30.28
N VAL A 539 -15.30 12.97 -30.71
CA VAL A 539 -16.59 12.35 -30.37
C VAL A 539 -17.36 12.06 -31.66
N ASN A 540 -18.15 11.00 -31.64
CA ASN A 540 -19.00 10.56 -32.75
C ASN A 540 -18.25 10.42 -34.09
N ILE A 541 -17.25 9.52 -34.15
CA ILE A 541 -16.49 9.24 -35.38
C ILE A 541 -17.42 8.87 -36.56
N ASN A 542 -18.59 8.29 -36.28
CA ASN A 542 -19.59 7.93 -37.30
C ASN A 542 -20.16 9.14 -38.07
N ASP A 543 -20.15 10.35 -37.50
CA ASP A 543 -20.61 11.56 -38.21
C ASP A 543 -19.76 11.82 -39.46
N ASN A 544 -18.50 11.34 -39.45
CA ASN A 544 -17.58 11.45 -40.56
C ASN A 544 -17.95 10.58 -41.78
N ALA A 545 -18.60 9.43 -41.56
CA ALA A 545 -19.00 8.50 -42.62
C ALA A 545 -20.08 9.08 -43.55
N HIS A 546 -20.75 10.14 -43.11
CA HIS A 546 -21.80 10.83 -43.87
C HIS A 546 -21.34 12.10 -44.59
N PHE A 547 -20.08 12.50 -44.40
CA PHE A 547 -19.55 13.71 -45.02
C PHE A 547 -19.46 13.56 -46.56
N ASP A 548 -19.95 14.55 -47.32
CA ASP A 548 -19.92 14.48 -48.79
C ASP A 548 -18.73 15.28 -49.34
N PHE A 549 -17.54 14.66 -49.35
CA PHE A 549 -16.31 15.36 -49.74
C PHE A 549 -16.30 15.77 -51.22
N VAL A 550 -17.16 15.19 -52.07
CA VAL A 550 -17.30 15.59 -53.48
C VAL A 550 -17.67 17.07 -53.62
N LYS A 551 -18.39 17.63 -52.63
CA LYS A 551 -18.80 19.04 -52.63
C LYS A 551 -17.65 20.03 -52.39
N ILE A 552 -16.57 19.55 -51.78
CA ILE A 552 -15.42 20.39 -51.40
C ILE A 552 -14.13 19.96 -52.10
N LEU A 553 -14.21 18.95 -52.98
CA LEU A 553 -13.07 18.45 -53.70
C LEU A 553 -12.64 19.49 -54.76
N PRO A 554 -11.39 19.97 -54.72
CA PRO A 554 -10.92 20.93 -55.71
C PRO A 554 -10.84 20.27 -57.08
N VAL A 555 -11.27 21.00 -58.12
CA VAL A 555 -11.15 20.57 -59.52
C VAL A 555 -10.70 21.75 -60.36
N PRO A 556 -9.82 21.54 -61.36
CA PRO A 556 -9.48 22.59 -62.33
C PRO A 556 -10.71 23.11 -63.09
N GLY A 557 -10.75 24.43 -63.30
CA GLY A 557 -11.78 25.12 -64.09
C GLY A 557 -12.85 25.82 -63.25
N VAL A 558 -13.90 26.30 -63.92
CA VAL A 558 -14.97 27.11 -63.30
C VAL A 558 -16.03 26.23 -62.64
N LEU A 559 -16.24 25.01 -63.16
CA LEU A 559 -17.24 24.05 -62.68
C LEU A 559 -16.73 23.25 -61.48
N SER A 560 -17.56 23.10 -60.44
CA SER A 560 -17.29 22.14 -59.36
C SER A 560 -17.39 20.69 -59.84
N LEU A 561 -16.79 19.75 -59.10
CA LEU A 561 -16.88 18.32 -59.43
C LEU A 561 -18.34 17.84 -59.49
N ALA A 562 -19.14 18.23 -58.50
CA ALA A 562 -20.56 17.89 -58.44
C ALA A 562 -21.31 18.37 -59.71
N ALA A 563 -20.98 19.57 -60.19
CA ALA A 563 -21.53 20.13 -61.41
C ALA A 563 -21.11 19.34 -62.66
N LYS A 564 -19.81 18.99 -62.78
CA LYS A 564 -19.30 18.16 -63.88
C LYS A 564 -19.94 16.76 -63.89
N LEU A 565 -20.12 16.14 -62.73
CA LEU A 565 -20.80 14.85 -62.60
C LEU A 565 -22.26 14.95 -63.04
N ASN A 566 -22.98 15.96 -62.57
CA ASN A 566 -24.38 16.16 -62.95
C ASN A 566 -24.55 16.46 -64.46
N LEU A 567 -23.60 17.16 -65.08
CA LEU A 567 -23.56 17.34 -66.54
C LEU A 567 -23.42 16.01 -67.27
N LYS A 568 -22.47 15.17 -66.84
CA LYS A 568 -22.24 13.83 -67.41
C LYS A 568 -23.49 12.94 -67.26
N GLU A 569 -24.14 12.95 -66.09
CA GLU A 569 -25.38 12.19 -65.84
C GLU A 569 -26.55 12.62 -66.74
N ASN A 570 -26.59 13.88 -67.17
CA ASN A 570 -27.66 14.41 -68.03
C ASN A 570 -27.27 14.50 -69.51
N GLN A 571 -26.05 14.11 -69.88
CA GLN A 571 -25.56 14.18 -71.26
C GLN A 571 -26.39 13.30 -72.20
N GLU A 572 -26.83 12.12 -71.76
CA GLU A 572 -27.71 11.24 -72.56
C GLU A 572 -29.05 11.90 -72.87
N LYS A 573 -29.65 12.62 -71.92
CA LYS A 573 -30.91 13.35 -72.14
C LYS A 573 -30.73 14.47 -73.16
N VAL A 574 -29.64 15.22 -73.04
CA VAL A 574 -29.28 16.28 -73.99
C VAL A 574 -29.13 15.71 -75.40
N THR A 575 -28.42 14.59 -75.55
CA THR A 575 -28.28 13.88 -76.83
C THR A 575 -29.64 13.42 -77.38
N GLU A 576 -30.52 12.86 -76.54
CA GLU A 576 -31.88 12.47 -76.95
C GLU A 576 -32.69 13.65 -77.51
N TYR A 577 -32.57 14.83 -76.88
CA TYR A 577 -33.23 16.04 -77.35
C TYR A 577 -32.68 16.56 -78.68
N LEU A 578 -31.36 16.51 -78.89
CA LEU A 578 -30.73 16.88 -80.15
C LEU A 578 -31.08 15.90 -81.29
N GLU A 579 -31.22 14.60 -80.98
CA GLU A 579 -31.64 13.59 -81.96
C GLU A 579 -33.06 13.85 -82.48
N LYS A 580 -33.95 14.43 -81.65
CA LYS A 580 -35.29 14.87 -82.11
C LYS A 580 -35.19 15.99 -83.14
N VAL A 581 -34.27 16.94 -82.97
CA VAL A 581 -34.01 17.99 -83.96
C VAL A 581 -33.48 17.38 -85.25
N LYS A 582 -32.47 16.50 -85.17
CA LYS A 582 -31.89 15.80 -86.32
C LYS A 582 -32.94 15.04 -87.12
N ASN A 583 -33.88 14.38 -86.46
CA ASN A 583 -34.94 13.63 -87.15
C ASN A 583 -35.81 14.52 -88.05
N ILE A 584 -36.00 15.79 -87.68
CA ILE A 584 -36.72 16.79 -88.48
C ILE A 584 -35.79 17.41 -89.53
N THR A 585 -34.67 17.99 -89.10
CA THR A 585 -33.78 18.79 -89.96
C THR A 585 -32.87 17.98 -90.88
N LYS A 586 -32.71 16.68 -90.60
CA LYS A 586 -31.75 15.76 -91.24
C LYS A 586 -30.27 16.14 -91.02
N VAL A 587 -29.99 17.03 -90.06
CA VAL A 587 -28.62 17.47 -89.74
C VAL A 587 -28.34 17.29 -88.24
N ASP A 588 -27.10 16.90 -87.93
CA ASP A 588 -26.61 16.73 -86.56
C ASP A 588 -26.34 18.09 -85.91
N PHE A 589 -27.16 18.45 -84.92
CA PHE A 589 -26.93 19.63 -84.09
C PHE A 589 -26.04 19.31 -82.89
N SER A 590 -25.19 20.25 -82.52
CA SER A 590 -24.35 20.17 -81.32
C SER A 590 -24.52 21.39 -80.42
N ILE A 591 -24.12 21.27 -79.16
CA ILE A 591 -24.07 22.38 -78.21
C ILE A 591 -22.61 22.73 -77.97
N GLU A 592 -22.31 24.03 -77.92
CA GLU A 592 -20.95 24.50 -77.66
C GLU A 592 -20.53 24.24 -76.20
N GLU A 593 -19.39 23.57 -75.98
CA GLU A 593 -18.96 23.13 -74.64
C GLU A 593 -18.67 24.31 -73.67
N SER A 594 -18.24 25.47 -74.18
CA SER A 594 -17.98 26.66 -73.37
C SER A 594 -19.24 27.23 -72.71
N CYS A 595 -20.44 26.86 -73.18
CA CYS A 595 -21.70 27.32 -72.62
C CYS A 595 -21.80 27.03 -71.12
N TYR A 596 -21.29 25.88 -70.67
CA TYR A 596 -21.34 25.49 -69.26
C TYR A 596 -20.54 26.45 -68.38
N GLU A 597 -19.35 26.86 -68.84
CA GLU A 597 -18.46 27.76 -68.13
C GLU A 597 -18.99 29.20 -68.12
N ASP A 598 -19.67 29.63 -69.18
CA ASP A 598 -20.32 30.94 -69.26
C ASP A 598 -21.53 31.05 -68.33
N ILE A 599 -22.30 29.97 -68.18
CA ILE A 599 -23.54 29.96 -67.40
C ILE A 599 -23.28 29.74 -65.92
N TYR A 600 -22.35 28.85 -65.56
CA TYR A 600 -22.16 28.43 -64.18
C TYR A 600 -21.92 29.56 -63.16
N PRO A 601 -21.14 30.61 -63.45
CA PRO A 601 -20.95 31.74 -62.54
C PRO A 601 -22.24 32.50 -62.20
N SER A 602 -23.24 32.45 -63.09
CA SER A 602 -24.50 33.16 -62.94
C SER A 602 -25.55 32.40 -62.10
N LEU A 603 -25.32 31.12 -61.82
CA LEU A 603 -26.23 30.27 -61.05
C LEU A 603 -26.08 30.52 -59.55
N ASP A 604 -27.16 30.36 -58.79
CA ASP A 604 -27.08 30.26 -57.34
C ASP A 604 -26.48 28.92 -56.89
N ASP A 605 -26.01 28.85 -55.64
CA ASP A 605 -25.27 27.69 -55.14
C ASP A 605 -26.09 26.39 -55.14
N SER A 606 -27.42 26.47 -55.05
CA SER A 606 -28.28 25.28 -55.12
C SER A 606 -28.41 24.76 -56.54
N SER A 607 -28.43 25.66 -57.53
CA SER A 607 -28.47 25.33 -58.96
C SER A 607 -27.12 24.93 -59.54
N LYS A 608 -26.00 25.43 -59.00
CA LYS A 608 -24.64 25.06 -59.45
C LYS A 608 -24.39 23.55 -59.40
N ALA A 609 -24.81 22.88 -58.32
CA ALA A 609 -24.66 21.43 -58.18
C ALA A 609 -25.59 20.63 -59.14
N ARG A 610 -26.61 21.28 -59.71
CA ARG A 610 -27.63 20.69 -60.60
C ARG A 610 -27.63 21.34 -61.98
N ILE A 611 -26.47 21.83 -62.44
CA ILE A 611 -26.38 22.55 -63.70
C ILE A 611 -26.76 21.65 -64.90
N GLY A 612 -26.44 20.36 -64.88
CA GLY A 612 -26.81 19.41 -65.92
C GLY A 612 -28.32 19.17 -66.01
N ASP A 613 -29.01 19.04 -64.88
CA ASP A 613 -30.48 18.97 -64.86
C ASP A 613 -31.07 20.23 -65.51
N SER A 614 -30.61 21.38 -65.05
CA SER A 614 -31.11 22.68 -65.50
C SER A 614 -30.86 22.86 -67.00
N PHE A 615 -29.68 22.46 -67.48
CA PHE A 615 -29.30 22.59 -68.88
C PHE A 615 -30.03 21.60 -69.79
N ALA A 616 -30.30 20.39 -69.31
CA ALA A 616 -31.13 19.42 -70.02
C ALA A 616 -32.57 19.92 -70.19
N ASP A 617 -33.15 20.55 -69.16
CA ASP A 617 -34.49 21.14 -69.24
C ASP A 617 -34.55 22.31 -70.24
N VAL A 618 -33.52 23.16 -70.26
CA VAL A 618 -33.40 24.26 -71.23
C VAL A 618 -33.28 23.71 -72.65
N THR A 619 -32.39 22.73 -72.83
CA THR A 619 -32.18 22.09 -74.13
C THR A 619 -33.44 21.43 -74.63
N LYS A 620 -34.20 20.77 -73.75
CA LYS A 620 -35.51 20.23 -74.08
C LYS A 620 -36.44 21.31 -74.63
N ALA A 621 -36.62 22.41 -73.91
CA ALA A 621 -37.54 23.47 -74.31
C ALA A 621 -37.16 24.11 -75.67
N VAL A 622 -35.85 24.33 -75.88
CA VAL A 622 -35.32 24.86 -77.14
C VAL A 622 -35.52 23.88 -78.29
N THR A 623 -35.14 22.62 -78.10
CA THR A 623 -35.25 21.59 -79.15
C THR A 623 -36.70 21.24 -79.49
N GLU A 624 -37.60 21.14 -78.52
CA GLU A 624 -39.04 20.93 -78.75
C GLU A 624 -39.65 22.06 -79.59
N ASN A 625 -39.22 23.30 -79.35
CA ASN A 625 -39.67 24.45 -80.14
C ASN A 625 -39.14 24.38 -81.59
N ILE A 626 -37.86 24.04 -81.79
CA ILE A 626 -37.28 23.82 -83.12
C ILE A 626 -38.04 22.71 -83.87
N VAL A 627 -38.23 21.54 -83.23
CA VAL A 627 -38.95 20.39 -83.80
C VAL A 627 -40.37 20.77 -84.22
N LYS A 628 -41.09 21.53 -83.39
CA LYS A 628 -42.46 21.95 -83.67
C LYS A 628 -42.54 22.91 -84.87
N ARG A 629 -41.61 23.84 -84.98
CA ARG A 629 -41.63 24.93 -85.97
C ARG A 629 -41.04 24.52 -87.32
N CYS A 630 -39.95 23.76 -87.31
CA CYS A 630 -39.34 23.20 -88.51
C CYS A 630 -40.09 21.97 -89.07
N ALA A 631 -41.30 21.70 -88.59
CA ALA A 631 -42.20 20.75 -89.25
C ALA A 631 -42.70 21.27 -90.61
N ASP A 632 -42.68 22.60 -90.80
CA ASP A 632 -42.86 23.24 -92.11
C ASP A 632 -41.52 23.29 -92.86
N GLU A 633 -41.51 22.78 -94.09
CA GLU A 633 -40.29 22.62 -94.90
C GLU A 633 -39.64 23.98 -95.23
N MET A 634 -40.42 25.04 -95.48
CA MET A 634 -39.86 26.37 -95.77
C MET A 634 -39.21 26.99 -94.53
N VAL A 635 -39.83 26.80 -93.36
CA VAL A 635 -39.27 27.27 -92.09
C VAL A 635 -38.00 26.51 -91.75
N MET A 636 -37.97 25.20 -92.01
CA MET A 636 -36.78 24.37 -91.81
C MET A 636 -35.61 24.81 -92.70
N GLU A 637 -35.85 25.02 -94.00
CA GLU A 637 -34.81 25.48 -94.94
C GLU A 637 -34.23 26.84 -94.52
N ALA A 638 -35.10 27.82 -94.23
CA ALA A 638 -34.67 29.14 -93.77
C ALA A 638 -33.90 29.07 -92.44
N PHE A 639 -34.32 28.20 -91.51
CA PHE A 639 -33.61 27.97 -90.25
C PHE A 639 -32.21 27.40 -90.48
N LEU A 640 -32.05 26.44 -91.40
CA LEU A 640 -30.76 25.84 -91.71
C LEU A 640 -29.82 26.82 -92.42
N GLU A 641 -30.35 27.72 -93.27
CA GLU A 641 -29.56 28.80 -93.89
C GLU A 641 -29.00 29.78 -92.85
N MET A 642 -29.75 30.04 -91.78
CA MET A 642 -29.35 30.94 -90.70
C MET A 642 -28.46 30.27 -89.64
N VAL A 643 -28.45 28.93 -89.58
CA VAL A 643 -27.63 28.12 -88.66
C VAL A 643 -26.74 27.12 -89.39
N PRO A 644 -25.88 27.55 -90.34
CA PRO A 644 -25.05 26.67 -91.15
C PRO A 644 -23.99 25.90 -90.35
N ASN A 645 -23.70 26.32 -89.12
CA ASN A 645 -22.78 25.60 -88.23
C ASN A 645 -23.46 24.48 -87.44
N TYR A 646 -24.80 24.40 -87.48
CA TYR A 646 -25.61 23.42 -86.74
C TYR A 646 -25.29 23.38 -85.25
N LYS A 647 -25.11 24.56 -84.65
CA LYS A 647 -24.76 24.72 -83.23
C LYS A 647 -25.79 25.55 -82.49
N ILE A 648 -26.11 25.11 -81.28
CA ILE A 648 -26.86 25.88 -80.30
C ILE A 648 -25.88 26.38 -79.24
N VAL A 649 -25.85 27.69 -79.04
CA VAL A 649 -24.96 28.36 -78.09
C VAL A 649 -25.80 29.02 -77.01
N TYR A 650 -25.59 28.63 -75.77
CA TYR A 650 -26.28 29.23 -74.62
C TYR A 650 -25.39 30.26 -73.94
N ARG A 651 -25.96 31.43 -73.64
CA ARG A 651 -25.23 32.52 -72.95
C ARG A 651 -26.06 33.09 -71.80
N CYS A 652 -25.38 33.49 -70.73
CA CYS A 652 -25.99 34.32 -69.70
C CYS A 652 -25.69 35.80 -69.98
N GLU A 653 -26.73 36.59 -70.21
CA GLU A 653 -26.62 38.03 -70.42
C GLU A 653 -27.44 38.78 -69.37
N PRO A 654 -26.90 39.08 -68.17
CA PRO A 654 -27.67 39.62 -67.05
C PRO A 654 -28.39 40.96 -67.32
N LYS A 655 -27.97 41.67 -68.37
CA LYS A 655 -28.46 43.02 -68.72
C LYS A 655 -29.50 43.04 -69.84
N GLN A 656 -29.93 41.89 -70.37
CA GLN A 656 -30.92 41.87 -71.44
C GLN A 656 -32.34 42.18 -70.92
N SER A 657 -33.19 42.77 -71.76
CA SER A 657 -34.53 43.25 -71.39
C SER A 657 -35.60 42.16 -71.27
N THR A 658 -35.35 40.96 -71.81
CA THR A 658 -36.26 39.81 -71.78
C THR A 658 -35.65 38.64 -70.98
N CYS A 659 -36.47 37.75 -70.44
CA CYS A 659 -35.96 36.57 -69.73
C CYS A 659 -35.16 35.64 -70.65
N TRP A 660 -35.62 35.51 -71.90
CA TRP A 660 -35.00 34.73 -72.96
C TRP A 660 -34.94 35.57 -74.23
N ASP A 661 -33.87 35.40 -75.01
CA ASP A 661 -33.68 36.03 -76.31
C ASP A 661 -33.04 35.00 -77.26
N TRP A 662 -33.51 34.98 -78.51
CA TRP A 662 -33.01 34.09 -79.56
C TRP A 662 -32.45 34.95 -80.66
N LYS A 663 -31.22 34.64 -81.10
CA LYS A 663 -30.59 35.34 -82.21
C LYS A 663 -29.82 34.36 -83.08
N PHE A 664 -29.86 34.59 -84.38
CA PHE A 664 -28.94 33.96 -85.32
C PHE A 664 -27.69 34.83 -85.36
N ASN A 665 -26.57 34.29 -84.87
CA ASN A 665 -25.31 35.04 -84.82
C ASN A 665 -24.15 34.15 -85.28
N GLU A 666 -23.35 34.65 -86.21
CA GLU A 666 -22.17 33.96 -86.77
C GLU A 666 -22.48 32.53 -87.27
N GLY A 667 -23.70 32.31 -87.75
CA GLY A 667 -24.17 31.01 -88.23
C GLY A 667 -24.52 29.99 -87.14
N ASN A 668 -24.68 30.43 -85.90
CA ASN A 668 -25.15 29.63 -84.76
C ASN A 668 -26.53 30.13 -84.29
N LEU A 669 -27.31 29.24 -83.68
CA LEU A 669 -28.46 29.66 -82.87
C LEU A 669 -27.96 30.04 -81.48
N VAL A 670 -27.98 31.33 -81.14
CA VAL A 670 -27.64 31.81 -79.81
C VAL A 670 -28.92 32.00 -78.99
N VAL A 671 -29.01 31.28 -77.87
CA VAL A 671 -30.10 31.40 -76.90
C VAL A 671 -29.53 32.05 -75.63
N SER A 672 -29.84 33.32 -75.40
CA SER A 672 -29.37 34.05 -74.24
C SER A 672 -30.47 34.24 -73.19
N PHE A 673 -30.11 34.19 -71.92
CA PHE A 673 -31.03 34.40 -70.80
C PHE A 673 -30.43 35.33 -69.74
N SER A 674 -31.27 36.19 -69.15
CA SER A 674 -30.85 37.11 -68.08
C SER A 674 -30.65 36.39 -66.75
N LYS A 675 -31.42 35.33 -66.51
CA LYS A 675 -31.26 34.38 -65.42
C LYS A 675 -31.89 33.06 -65.83
N LEU A 676 -31.28 31.94 -65.44
CA LEU A 676 -31.81 30.62 -65.72
C LEU A 676 -33.03 30.31 -64.83
N VAL A 677 -34.19 30.87 -65.18
CA VAL A 677 -35.46 30.68 -64.47
C VAL A 677 -36.58 30.46 -65.48
N ASN A 678 -37.53 29.58 -65.15
CA ASN A 678 -38.76 29.36 -65.91
C ASN A 678 -38.55 28.97 -67.39
N VAL A 679 -37.89 27.82 -67.61
CA VAL A 679 -37.63 27.21 -68.94
C VAL A 679 -38.86 27.06 -69.84
N ASN A 680 -40.06 27.01 -69.26
CA ASN A 680 -41.32 26.87 -70.01
C ASN A 680 -41.64 28.07 -70.90
N ASP A 681 -41.15 29.27 -70.55
CA ASP A 681 -41.40 30.49 -71.35
C ASP A 681 -40.78 30.38 -72.75
N ASN A 682 -39.80 29.49 -72.93
CA ASN A 682 -39.08 29.31 -74.17
C ASN A 682 -39.77 28.35 -75.16
N ALA A 683 -40.56 27.38 -74.67
CA ALA A 683 -41.26 26.39 -75.50
C ALA A 683 -42.31 26.98 -76.46
N HIS A 684 -42.60 28.28 -76.34
CA HIS A 684 -43.59 29.00 -77.15
C HIS A 684 -43.00 30.16 -77.95
N PHE A 685 -41.68 30.38 -77.90
CA PHE A 685 -41.05 31.47 -78.63
C PHE A 685 -41.23 31.29 -80.16
N ASN A 686 -41.68 32.33 -80.86
CA ASN A 686 -41.85 32.27 -82.31
C ASN A 686 -40.59 32.78 -83.03
N PHE A 687 -39.61 31.90 -83.25
CA PHE A 687 -38.38 32.27 -83.96
C PHE A 687 -38.58 32.47 -85.48
N GLU A 688 -39.73 32.11 -86.05
CA GLU A 688 -40.04 32.41 -87.46
C GLU A 688 -40.03 33.93 -87.74
N LYS A 689 -40.26 34.76 -86.72
CA LYS A 689 -40.16 36.22 -86.86
C LYS A 689 -38.72 36.73 -87.02
N LEU A 690 -37.74 35.86 -86.77
CA LEU A 690 -36.31 36.15 -86.85
C LEU A 690 -35.66 35.56 -88.11
N LEU A 691 -36.36 34.62 -88.79
CA LEU A 691 -36.02 34.11 -90.12
C LEU A 691 -36.50 35.12 -91.17
#